data_AF-A0A1W0A024-F1
#
_entry.id   AF-A0A1W0A024-F1
#
_cell.length_a   1.000
_cell.length_b   1.000
_cell.length_c   1.000
_cell.angle_alpha   90.00
_cell.angle_beta   90.00
_cell.angle_gamma   90.00
#
_symmetry.space_group_name_H-M   'P 1'
#
loop_
_entity.id
_entity.type
_entity.pdbx_description
1 polymer ?
#
loop_
_entity_poly.entity_id
_entity_poly.type
_entity_poly.pdbx_seq_one_letter_code
_entity_poly.pdbx_strand_id
1 'polypeptide(L)'
;MKHNFFWSMLQLGTIAGIVYILSSLLLSVVYVQILTPSFANDLWWANYTLSGNQALLIDIINQFLTTNSNGTFDVLASQAIVFKEYSTNPSYATLYFSYIHTEILGRLTSIEYAVKNLRQLSPYWTMRMNVQHCWVDFNQTFEIAHTELRQARCKANYQQNAAAYLEAILRNQRWSAFVTLWGGNGNRFNIAIERGLQETLRGREFLSQVSTAYALTSIDQELTYWKSFNFTRFELQWQNRWQAGISETILIENAFGMQQEITLKALDQVVGPWSSQALFWIPLQDFFNAMQLNRSLIRGTSRYFGANISTQLPAINLETYRGIASSNGSLTGIAQLFHTQIGPYLSIDIRMVPIPSELLLAYNLFIKSLYSQLVADTQLLNYLSSMGDVSITPIPSTWSNMTYLAGDPMCTAGTPTSYLQQSFDFTIDCSHPNPFTLSLSRHNLLFALNALQPMPNIDKFICSLTTKLSLCLDSITSGRFVTQGLEFSNELNFLTNSIPAQIKQIKVGIMQYANASGKLYLMHQLLLTDDIHWNFFGWCFLAEWAAGTREVLTFEGDVASVVLISNAYPEQKYVASGRTIQSATKLVLSLVRISTVVSIVVGAITLLCTVFAKSKVVWQNLFYYNRLVGSIWIGRPLALLRGMSAILILATSQLSLTSTNGYTKFVFDPRPILQTFVIVGEANWIVYVLSDILVIIFRDTARIYDPLSSAIIWCTLVAIELLIPVNLSIEIDRQCVGNDMDYGLFCSSGRVQVGSYSRVWLILGIQVIGVLLIAVCASFYHNPSLLSTRLFLSSTPDVLTKPLHVVDSKPTYDLATCTLCGLLPLPSSYQFDLTLWTVLRDHTSD
;
A
#
# COMPACT_ATOMS: atom_id res chain seq x y z
N MET A 1 2.01 35.36 -68.83
CA MET A 1 1.75 35.50 -67.37
C MET A 1 1.02 34.30 -66.75
N LYS A 2 -0.15 33.84 -67.25
CA LYS A 2 -0.85 32.64 -66.71
C LYS A 2 -0.02 31.35 -66.70
N HIS A 3 0.85 31.16 -67.70
CA HIS A 3 1.67 29.95 -67.80
C HIS A 3 2.77 29.88 -66.72
N ASN A 4 3.44 31.00 -66.40
CA ASN A 4 4.46 31.06 -65.35
C ASN A 4 3.86 30.92 -63.95
N PHE A 5 2.64 31.43 -63.74
CA PHE A 5 1.90 31.29 -62.48
C PHE A 5 1.47 29.83 -62.19
N PHE A 6 1.06 29.10 -63.23
CA PHE A 6 0.68 27.70 -63.10
C PHE A 6 1.90 26.80 -62.79
N TRP A 7 3.03 27.05 -63.45
CA TRP A 7 4.30 26.36 -63.15
C TRP A 7 4.82 26.66 -61.74
N SER A 8 4.73 27.92 -61.28
CA SER A 8 5.11 28.27 -59.91
C SER A 8 4.21 27.60 -58.87
N MET A 9 2.90 27.49 -59.13
CA MET A 9 1.94 26.83 -58.23
C MET A 9 2.18 25.32 -58.11
N LEU A 10 2.49 24.63 -59.22
CA LEU A 10 2.85 23.21 -59.22
C LEU A 10 4.16 22.93 -58.47
N GLN A 11 5.15 23.81 -58.63
CA GLN A 11 6.42 23.72 -57.91
C GLN A 11 6.23 23.95 -56.39
N LEU A 12 5.46 24.99 -56.02
CA LEU A 12 5.10 25.26 -54.62
C LEU A 12 4.34 24.09 -53.98
N GLY A 13 3.36 23.52 -54.68
CA GLY A 13 2.59 22.36 -54.19
C GLY A 13 3.45 21.11 -54.01
N THR A 14 4.38 20.85 -54.94
CA THR A 14 5.31 19.72 -54.84
C THR A 14 6.28 19.90 -53.67
N ILE A 15 6.83 21.11 -53.47
CA ILE A 15 7.67 21.43 -52.31
C ILE A 15 6.89 21.23 -51.00
N ALA A 16 5.65 21.70 -50.92
CA ALA A 16 4.81 21.51 -49.74
C ALA A 16 4.54 20.02 -49.45
N GLY A 17 4.32 19.20 -50.48
CA GLY A 17 4.18 17.75 -50.35
C GLY A 17 5.47 17.06 -49.89
N ILE A 18 6.63 17.47 -50.39
CA ILE A 18 7.94 17.00 -49.92
C ILE A 18 8.15 17.34 -48.44
N VAL A 19 7.87 18.59 -48.05
CA VAL A 19 7.96 19.04 -46.65
C VAL A 19 7.03 18.21 -45.78
N TYR A 20 5.78 17.96 -46.22
CA TYR A 20 4.84 17.12 -45.48
C TYR A 20 5.37 15.70 -45.25
N ILE A 21 5.93 15.04 -46.27
CA ILE A 21 6.52 13.69 -46.13
C ILE A 21 7.69 13.73 -45.15
N LEU A 22 8.63 14.67 -45.32
CA LEU A 22 9.80 14.80 -44.43
C LEU A 22 9.39 15.07 -42.98
N SER A 23 8.41 15.97 -42.76
CA SER A 23 7.85 16.23 -41.44
C SER A 23 7.18 14.99 -40.87
N SER A 24 6.37 14.27 -41.65
CA SER A 24 5.69 13.05 -41.17
C SER A 24 6.69 11.96 -40.75
N LEU A 25 7.75 11.77 -41.54
CA LEU A 25 8.82 10.83 -41.22
C LEU A 25 9.57 11.24 -39.94
N LEU A 26 9.90 12.52 -39.80
CA LEU A 26 10.55 13.05 -38.61
C LEU A 26 9.67 12.85 -37.36
N LEU A 27 8.38 13.20 -37.45
CA LEU A 27 7.43 13.02 -36.35
C LEU A 27 7.25 11.54 -35.99
N SER A 28 7.27 10.63 -36.97
CA SER A 28 7.21 9.19 -36.72
C SER A 28 8.43 8.67 -35.93
N VAL A 29 9.62 9.23 -36.19
CA VAL A 29 10.84 8.92 -35.42
C VAL A 29 10.77 9.53 -34.01
N VAL A 30 10.34 10.79 -33.90
CA VAL A 30 10.14 11.47 -32.62
C VAL A 30 9.11 10.72 -31.76
N TYR A 31 8.04 10.20 -32.34
CA TYR A 31 7.06 9.39 -31.63
C TYR A 31 7.69 8.14 -31.00
N VAL A 32 8.56 7.42 -31.73
CA VAL A 32 9.27 6.26 -31.16
C VAL A 32 10.13 6.67 -29.96
N GLN A 33 10.76 7.85 -30.00
CA GLN A 33 11.53 8.38 -28.87
C GLN A 33 10.63 8.70 -27.66
N ILE A 34 9.45 9.29 -27.89
CA ILE A 34 8.44 9.58 -26.85
C ILE A 34 7.86 8.28 -26.26
N LEU A 35 7.61 7.28 -27.11
CA LEU A 35 7.01 5.99 -26.74
C LEU A 35 7.95 5.12 -25.90
N THR A 36 9.25 5.16 -26.21
CA THR A 36 10.28 4.29 -25.60
C THR A 36 10.30 4.30 -24.07
N PRO A 37 10.35 5.44 -23.36
CA PRO A 37 10.38 5.44 -21.90
C PRO A 37 9.11 4.90 -21.25
N SER A 38 7.94 5.09 -21.88
CA SER A 38 6.66 4.61 -21.35
C SER A 38 6.53 3.09 -21.54
N PHE A 39 6.87 2.57 -22.72
CA PHE A 39 6.75 1.14 -23.04
C PHE A 39 7.94 0.29 -22.56
N ALA A 40 8.85 0.86 -21.77
CA ALA A 40 9.92 0.13 -21.12
C ALA A 40 9.41 -0.86 -20.04
N ASN A 41 8.20 -0.64 -19.54
CA ASN A 41 7.51 -1.43 -18.52
C ASN A 41 6.03 -1.61 -18.87
N ASP A 42 5.40 -2.63 -18.27
CA ASP A 42 4.00 -2.97 -18.55
C ASP A 42 2.98 -2.04 -17.87
N LEU A 43 3.43 -1.13 -16.98
CA LEU A 43 2.59 -0.10 -16.35
C LEU A 43 2.37 1.11 -17.27
N TRP A 44 3.14 1.23 -18.35
CA TRP A 44 3.22 2.42 -19.22
C TRP A 44 3.62 3.72 -18.53
N TRP A 45 4.18 3.62 -17.33
CA TRP A 45 4.67 4.76 -16.58
C TRP A 45 6.06 5.12 -17.09
N ALA A 46 6.19 6.28 -17.72
CA ALA A 46 7.46 6.77 -18.24
C ALA A 46 8.54 6.85 -17.14
N ASN A 47 9.75 6.37 -17.45
CA ASN A 47 10.91 6.39 -16.56
C ASN A 47 10.67 5.74 -15.19
N TYR A 48 9.74 4.79 -15.09
CA TYR A 48 9.48 4.08 -13.85
C TYR A 48 10.70 3.27 -13.40
N THR A 49 11.15 3.53 -12.18
CA THR A 49 12.25 2.81 -11.53
C THR A 49 11.79 2.17 -10.22
N LEU A 50 12.34 1.00 -9.92
CA LEU A 50 12.05 0.29 -8.67
C LEU A 50 12.64 1.01 -7.44
N SER A 51 13.86 1.54 -7.58
CA SER A 51 14.54 2.26 -6.50
C SER A 51 13.97 3.64 -6.27
N GLY A 52 13.50 4.34 -7.31
CA GLY A 52 12.92 5.68 -7.20
C GLY A 52 11.40 5.64 -7.02
N ASN A 53 10.69 5.49 -8.14
CA ASN A 53 9.23 5.67 -8.21
C ASN A 53 8.49 4.64 -7.34
N GLN A 54 8.85 3.35 -7.44
CA GLN A 54 8.17 2.32 -6.66
C GLN A 54 8.42 2.48 -5.16
N ALA A 55 9.68 2.74 -4.76
CA ALA A 55 10.02 2.89 -3.35
C ALA A 55 9.36 4.11 -2.71
N LEU A 56 9.32 5.26 -3.40
CA LEU A 56 8.57 6.43 -2.92
C LEU A 56 7.07 6.12 -2.80
N LEU A 57 6.48 5.51 -3.83
CA LEU A 57 5.06 5.15 -3.82
C LEU A 57 4.72 4.23 -2.63
N ILE A 58 5.58 3.24 -2.36
CA ILE A 58 5.44 2.34 -1.21
C ILE A 58 5.50 3.11 0.11
N ASP A 59 6.47 4.00 0.31
CA ASP A 59 6.59 4.76 1.56
C ASP A 59 5.40 5.71 1.77
N ILE A 60 4.91 6.39 0.72
CA ILE A 60 3.72 7.25 0.78
C ILE A 60 2.47 6.42 1.18
N ILE A 61 2.26 5.26 0.54
CA ILE A 61 1.13 4.39 0.87
C ILE A 61 1.27 3.87 2.31
N ASN A 62 2.48 3.47 2.73
CA ASN A 62 2.72 3.00 4.09
C ASN A 62 2.44 4.07 5.14
N GLN A 63 2.81 5.33 4.90
CA GLN A 63 2.46 6.45 5.76
C GLN A 63 0.94 6.62 5.90
N PHE A 64 0.20 6.51 4.79
CA PHE A 64 -1.26 6.59 4.80
C PHE A 64 -1.92 5.41 5.53
N LEU A 65 -1.42 4.20 5.31
CA LEU A 65 -1.94 2.95 5.89
C LEU A 65 -1.75 2.87 7.42
N THR A 66 -0.78 3.58 7.97
CA THR A 66 -0.58 3.66 9.43
C THR A 66 -1.80 4.24 10.13
N THR A 67 -2.44 5.26 9.53
CA THR A 67 -3.55 5.98 10.18
C THR A 67 -4.91 5.77 9.52
N ASN A 68 -4.97 5.19 8.32
CA ASN A 68 -6.21 4.94 7.58
C ASN A 68 -6.28 3.48 7.12
N SER A 69 -7.47 2.87 7.17
CA SER A 69 -7.74 1.55 6.61
C SER A 69 -8.40 1.59 5.24
N ASN A 70 -9.16 2.65 4.96
CA ASN A 70 -9.98 2.80 3.76
C ASN A 70 -9.94 4.26 3.29
N GLY A 71 -10.19 4.49 2.01
CA GLY A 71 -10.37 5.82 1.44
C GLY A 71 -9.53 6.05 0.19
N THR A 72 -9.58 7.28 -0.34
CA THR A 72 -8.79 7.68 -1.51
C THR A 72 -7.64 8.57 -1.11
N PHE A 73 -6.49 8.36 -1.71
CA PHE A 73 -5.31 9.19 -1.49
C PHE A 73 -4.80 9.78 -2.80
N ASP A 74 -4.50 11.07 -2.78
CA ASP A 74 -3.87 11.77 -3.89
C ASP A 74 -2.36 11.85 -3.64
N VAL A 75 -1.57 11.26 -4.55
CA VAL A 75 -0.10 11.28 -4.50
C VAL A 75 0.50 12.67 -4.70
N LEU A 76 -0.30 13.62 -5.19
CA LEU A 76 0.08 15.02 -5.35
C LEU A 76 -0.36 15.88 -4.16
N ALA A 77 -1.01 15.28 -3.16
CA ALA A 77 -1.42 16.01 -1.96
C ALA A 77 -0.20 16.59 -1.23
N SER A 78 -0.39 17.72 -0.55
CA SER A 78 0.70 18.41 0.16
C SER A 78 1.42 17.53 1.18
N GLN A 79 0.71 16.60 1.81
CA GLN A 79 1.26 15.66 2.79
C GLN A 79 1.99 14.44 2.17
N ALA A 80 1.97 14.26 0.85
CA ALA A 80 2.63 13.16 0.15
C ALA A 80 4.14 13.41 -0.02
N ILE A 81 4.82 13.72 1.08
CA ILE A 81 6.26 14.07 1.13
C ILE A 81 6.98 13.09 2.06
N VAL A 82 8.08 12.53 1.57
CA VAL A 82 8.94 11.64 2.38
C VAL A 82 10.33 12.29 2.55
N PHE A 83 10.78 12.43 3.81
CA PHE A 83 12.09 13.00 4.16
C PHE A 83 13.19 11.94 3.99
N LYS A 84 13.40 11.55 2.75
CA LYS A 84 14.29 10.47 2.34
C LYS A 84 14.66 10.64 0.88
N GLU A 85 15.90 10.28 0.55
CA GLU A 85 16.37 10.21 -0.82
C GLU A 85 16.30 8.78 -1.35
N TYR A 86 15.84 8.63 -2.59
CA TYR A 86 15.68 7.35 -3.29
C TYR A 86 16.76 7.17 -4.37
N SER A 87 17.99 7.53 -4.04
CA SER A 87 19.15 7.47 -4.94
C SER A 87 19.90 6.13 -4.87
N THR A 88 19.65 5.33 -3.83
CA THR A 88 20.35 4.06 -3.58
C THR A 88 19.58 2.84 -4.11
N ASN A 89 20.31 1.85 -4.63
CA ASN A 89 19.76 0.57 -5.05
C ASN A 89 20.45 -0.56 -4.26
N PRO A 90 19.74 -1.34 -3.42
CA PRO A 90 18.29 -1.33 -3.23
C PRO A 90 17.77 -0.15 -2.41
N SER A 91 16.54 0.26 -2.70
CA SER A 91 15.78 1.16 -1.83
C SER A 91 14.91 0.36 -0.87
N TYR A 92 14.75 0.88 0.33
CA TYR A 92 14.03 0.21 1.41
C TYR A 92 12.70 0.90 1.68
N ALA A 93 11.70 0.17 2.19
CA ALA A 93 10.54 0.74 2.85
C ALA A 93 10.67 0.51 4.36
N THR A 94 10.10 1.41 5.17
CA THR A 94 10.15 1.30 6.64
C THR A 94 8.82 0.81 7.21
N LEU A 95 8.90 -0.02 8.26
CA LEU A 95 7.75 -0.43 9.07
C LEU A 95 8.14 -0.63 10.54
N TYR A 96 7.15 -0.64 11.43
CA TYR A 96 7.33 -0.84 12.87
C TYR A 96 6.52 -2.05 13.34
N PHE A 97 7.01 -2.77 14.36
CA PHE A 97 6.30 -3.94 14.89
C PHE A 97 4.92 -3.62 15.48
N SER A 98 4.77 -2.44 16.08
CA SER A 98 3.49 -1.86 16.52
C SER A 98 2.42 -1.84 15.43
N TYR A 99 2.78 -1.69 14.15
CA TYR A 99 1.83 -1.80 13.04
C TYR A 99 1.22 -3.21 12.97
N ILE A 100 2.07 -4.24 13.03
CA ILE A 100 1.65 -5.65 12.98
C ILE A 100 0.77 -5.98 14.20
N HIS A 101 1.17 -5.53 15.38
CA HIS A 101 0.39 -5.72 16.60
C HIS A 101 -0.97 -5.04 16.53
N THR A 102 -1.04 -3.81 16.00
CA THR A 102 -2.30 -3.06 15.84
C THR A 102 -3.28 -3.82 14.95
N GLU A 103 -2.82 -4.39 13.83
CA GLU A 103 -3.69 -5.18 12.96
C GLU A 103 -4.15 -6.47 13.65
N ILE A 104 -3.22 -7.29 14.16
CA ILE A 104 -3.52 -8.63 14.70
C ILE A 104 -4.30 -8.56 16.02
N LEU A 105 -3.86 -7.74 16.97
CA LEU A 105 -4.43 -7.68 18.31
C LEU A 105 -5.57 -6.66 18.44
N GLY A 106 -5.57 -5.62 17.60
CA GLY A 106 -6.58 -4.56 17.66
C GLY A 106 -7.76 -4.79 16.72
N ARG A 107 -7.49 -5.04 15.43
CA ARG A 107 -8.53 -5.00 14.38
C ARG A 107 -9.09 -6.36 14.01
N LEU A 108 -8.27 -7.42 14.07
CA LEU A 108 -8.68 -8.78 13.72
C LEU A 108 -9.29 -9.54 14.91
N THR A 109 -10.28 -8.92 15.56
CA THR A 109 -10.87 -9.41 16.82
C THR A 109 -12.34 -9.82 16.71
N SER A 110 -12.99 -9.70 15.54
CA SER A 110 -14.40 -10.09 15.40
C SER A 110 -14.60 -11.61 15.45
N ILE A 111 -15.78 -12.05 15.89
CA ILE A 111 -16.10 -13.48 15.92
C ILE A 111 -16.26 -14.07 14.51
N GLU A 112 -16.74 -13.27 13.54
CA GLU A 112 -16.85 -13.64 12.12
C GLU A 112 -15.47 -13.96 11.54
N TYR A 113 -14.47 -13.13 11.87
CA TYR A 113 -13.08 -13.38 11.53
C TYR A 113 -12.57 -14.65 12.23
N ALA A 114 -12.77 -14.75 13.55
CA ALA A 114 -12.20 -15.82 14.34
C ALA A 114 -12.71 -17.22 13.94
N VAL A 115 -14.02 -17.43 13.81
CA VAL A 115 -14.58 -18.76 13.46
C VAL A 115 -14.05 -19.25 12.12
N LYS A 116 -13.99 -18.36 11.11
CA LYS A 116 -13.47 -18.70 9.79
C LYS A 116 -11.99 -19.12 9.87
N ASN A 117 -11.16 -18.36 10.57
CA ASN A 117 -9.72 -18.61 10.64
C ASN A 117 -9.35 -19.75 11.60
N LEU A 118 -10.07 -19.93 12.71
CA LEU A 118 -9.90 -21.07 13.62
C LEU A 118 -10.17 -22.43 12.93
N ARG A 119 -11.01 -22.46 11.89
CA ARG A 119 -11.25 -23.67 11.08
C ARG A 119 -10.16 -23.98 10.06
N GLN A 120 -9.36 -22.98 9.72
CA GLN A 120 -8.19 -23.10 8.85
C GLN A 120 -6.89 -23.24 9.64
N LEU A 121 -6.92 -22.85 10.92
CA LEU A 121 -5.81 -22.92 11.87
C LEU A 121 -5.22 -24.32 11.92
N SER A 122 -3.90 -24.38 11.74
CA SER A 122 -3.17 -25.63 11.83
C SER A 122 -3.29 -26.24 13.24
N PRO A 123 -3.41 -27.57 13.36
CA PRO A 123 -3.39 -28.23 14.67
C PRO A 123 -2.13 -27.89 15.46
N TYR A 124 -1.01 -27.61 14.77
CA TYR A 124 0.23 -27.17 15.39
C TYR A 124 0.09 -25.83 16.12
N TRP A 125 -0.68 -24.89 15.58
CA TRP A 125 -0.75 -23.56 16.17
C TRP A 125 -1.86 -23.36 17.22
N THR A 126 -2.76 -24.34 17.40
CA THR A 126 -3.93 -24.22 18.30
C THR A 126 -3.60 -23.86 19.75
N MET A 127 -2.58 -24.47 20.34
CA MET A 127 -2.15 -24.18 21.72
C MET A 127 -1.02 -23.15 21.78
N ARG A 128 -0.66 -22.56 20.63
CA ARG A 128 0.44 -21.61 20.48
C ARG A 128 -0.03 -20.16 20.36
N MET A 129 -1.33 -19.94 20.11
CA MET A 129 -1.92 -18.62 20.14
C MET A 129 -1.72 -17.95 21.49
N ASN A 130 -1.52 -16.63 21.46
CA ASN A 130 -1.33 -15.81 22.64
C ASN A 130 -2.66 -15.59 23.37
N VAL A 131 -3.12 -16.61 24.09
CA VAL A 131 -4.31 -16.55 24.95
C VAL A 131 -4.01 -17.14 26.31
N GLN A 132 -4.75 -16.72 27.32
CA GLN A 132 -4.78 -17.39 28.60
C GLN A 132 -6.23 -17.71 28.94
N HIS A 133 -6.59 -18.98 28.86
CA HIS A 133 -7.98 -19.40 29.03
C HIS A 133 -8.45 -19.19 30.48
N CYS A 134 -9.75 -18.93 30.62
CA CYS A 134 -10.44 -18.83 31.90
C CYS A 134 -11.38 -20.02 32.10
N TRP A 135 -11.94 -20.55 31.00
CA TRP A 135 -12.85 -21.69 31.03
C TRP A 135 -12.52 -22.70 29.93
N VAL A 136 -12.91 -23.96 30.17
CA VAL A 136 -12.85 -24.99 29.13
C VAL A 136 -14.06 -24.89 28.20
N ASP A 137 -15.25 -24.67 28.74
CA ASP A 137 -16.53 -24.69 28.04
C ASP A 137 -17.25 -23.32 28.05
N PHE A 138 -18.08 -23.06 27.04
CA PHE A 138 -18.86 -21.82 26.89
C PHE A 138 -19.86 -21.60 28.02
N ASN A 139 -20.30 -22.68 28.69
CA ASN A 139 -21.19 -22.60 29.84
C ASN A 139 -20.46 -22.26 31.15
N GLN A 140 -19.15 -21.97 31.10
CA GLN A 140 -18.34 -21.59 32.26
C GLN A 140 -18.34 -22.64 33.39
N THR A 141 -18.55 -23.92 33.05
CA THR A 141 -18.66 -25.01 34.03
C THR A 141 -17.29 -25.39 34.58
N PHE A 142 -16.26 -25.39 33.73
CA PHE A 142 -14.92 -25.83 34.07
C PHE A 142 -13.95 -24.64 34.10
N GLU A 143 -13.63 -24.18 35.29
CA GLU A 143 -12.71 -23.06 35.55
C GLU A 143 -11.25 -23.52 35.53
N ILE A 144 -10.39 -22.76 34.83
CA ILE A 144 -8.97 -23.08 34.64
C ILE A 144 -8.01 -21.89 34.82
N ALA A 145 -8.48 -20.71 35.25
CA ALA A 145 -7.57 -19.61 35.55
C ALA A 145 -6.63 -19.97 36.72
N HIS A 146 -5.38 -19.49 36.65
CA HIS A 146 -4.32 -19.81 37.61
C HIS A 146 -4.60 -19.36 39.05
N THR A 147 -5.39 -18.29 39.24
CA THR A 147 -5.80 -17.80 40.54
C THR A 147 -7.31 -17.59 40.60
N GLU A 148 -7.87 -17.60 41.82
CA GLU A 148 -9.29 -17.30 42.05
C GLU A 148 -9.64 -15.86 41.69
N LEU A 149 -8.74 -14.93 41.98
CA LEU A 149 -8.94 -13.51 41.66
C LEU A 149 -8.91 -13.29 40.15
N ARG A 150 -8.02 -13.97 39.40
CA ARG A 150 -8.08 -13.95 37.93
C ARG A 150 -9.37 -14.57 37.42
N GLN A 151 -9.84 -15.68 37.99
CA GLN A 151 -11.12 -16.29 37.58
C GLN A 151 -12.29 -15.30 37.76
N ALA A 152 -12.31 -14.58 38.88
CA ALA A 152 -13.29 -13.52 39.13
C ALA A 152 -13.16 -12.35 38.14
N ARG A 153 -11.92 -11.92 37.81
CA ARG A 153 -11.66 -10.92 36.76
C ARG A 153 -12.15 -11.38 35.39
N CYS A 154 -11.89 -12.63 35.02
CA CYS A 154 -12.42 -13.22 33.78
C CYS A 154 -13.94 -13.12 33.72
N LYS A 155 -14.62 -13.47 34.83
CA LYS A 155 -16.08 -13.39 34.93
C LYS A 155 -16.60 -11.95 34.83
N ALA A 156 -15.86 -10.97 35.32
CA ALA A 156 -16.25 -9.57 35.21
C ALA A 156 -16.02 -9.00 33.80
N ASN A 157 -14.88 -9.32 33.17
CA ASN A 157 -14.38 -8.55 32.02
C ASN A 157 -14.29 -9.35 30.70
N TYR A 158 -14.19 -10.68 30.75
CA TYR A 158 -13.84 -11.50 29.58
C TYR A 158 -14.94 -12.48 29.15
N GLN A 159 -16.12 -12.42 29.75
CA GLN A 159 -17.21 -13.34 29.40
C GLN A 159 -17.61 -13.27 27.92
N GLN A 160 -17.55 -12.10 27.31
CA GLN A 160 -17.90 -11.88 25.91
C GLN A 160 -16.73 -12.13 24.94
N ASN A 161 -15.53 -12.44 25.46
CA ASN A 161 -14.35 -12.74 24.66
C ASN A 161 -14.22 -14.27 24.48
N ALA A 162 -14.57 -14.77 23.30
CA ALA A 162 -14.50 -16.19 22.98
C ALA A 162 -13.07 -16.78 23.09
N ALA A 163 -12.01 -15.95 22.98
CA ALA A 163 -10.63 -16.40 23.15
C ALA A 163 -10.31 -16.86 24.58
N ALA A 164 -11.11 -16.47 25.58
CA ALA A 164 -10.97 -16.94 26.96
C ALA A 164 -11.49 -18.37 27.17
N TYR A 165 -12.10 -18.99 26.16
CA TYR A 165 -12.75 -20.29 26.23
C TYR A 165 -12.06 -21.31 25.33
N LEU A 166 -11.56 -22.40 25.91
CA LEU A 166 -10.88 -23.44 25.14
C LEU A 166 -11.80 -24.10 24.09
N GLU A 167 -13.10 -24.22 24.39
CA GLU A 167 -14.14 -24.73 23.49
C GLU A 167 -14.14 -24.02 22.13
N ALA A 168 -13.89 -22.71 22.08
CA ALA A 168 -13.84 -21.95 20.83
C ALA A 168 -12.81 -22.53 19.86
N ILE A 169 -11.65 -22.92 20.39
CA ILE A 169 -10.58 -23.55 19.61
C ILE A 169 -10.97 -24.99 19.28
N LEU A 170 -11.36 -25.79 20.28
CA LEU A 170 -11.58 -27.23 20.10
C LEU A 170 -12.69 -27.55 19.08
N ARG A 171 -13.80 -26.79 19.11
CA ARG A 171 -14.92 -27.00 18.18
C ARG A 171 -14.58 -26.69 16.72
N ASN A 172 -13.63 -25.79 16.51
CA ASN A 172 -13.19 -25.36 15.19
C ASN A 172 -11.99 -26.16 14.68
N GLN A 173 -11.61 -27.26 15.34
CA GLN A 173 -10.48 -28.09 14.95
C GLN A 173 -10.91 -29.46 14.46
N ARG A 174 -10.16 -30.00 13.48
CA ARG A 174 -10.29 -31.41 13.08
C ARG A 174 -9.85 -32.28 14.26
N TRP A 175 -10.80 -32.90 14.94
CA TRP A 175 -10.56 -33.59 16.21
C TRP A 175 -9.45 -34.64 16.15
N SER A 176 -9.44 -35.48 15.10
CA SER A 176 -8.40 -36.50 14.92
C SER A 176 -7.00 -35.89 14.85
N ALA A 177 -6.81 -34.84 14.05
CA ALA A 177 -5.53 -34.15 13.91
C ALA A 177 -5.12 -33.43 15.21
N PHE A 178 -6.08 -32.83 15.92
CA PHE A 178 -5.85 -32.21 17.22
C PHE A 178 -5.36 -33.23 18.26
N VAL A 179 -6.08 -34.36 18.41
CA VAL A 179 -5.74 -35.40 19.38
C VAL A 179 -4.41 -36.06 19.06
N THR A 180 -4.08 -36.27 17.78
CA THR A 180 -2.76 -36.80 17.38
C THR A 180 -1.61 -35.92 17.88
N LEU A 181 -1.78 -34.59 17.90
CA LEU A 181 -0.71 -33.68 18.28
C LEU A 181 -0.69 -33.35 19.78
N TRP A 182 -1.86 -33.18 20.40
CA TRP A 182 -1.98 -32.67 21.76
C TRP A 182 -2.53 -33.69 22.76
N GLY A 183 -3.40 -34.59 22.30
CA GLY A 183 -4.03 -35.63 23.12
C GLY A 183 -3.21 -36.92 23.17
N GLY A 184 -3.87 -38.02 23.53
CA GLY A 184 -3.22 -39.33 23.73
C GLY A 184 -2.81 -39.54 25.19
N ASN A 185 -2.78 -40.80 25.63
CA ASN A 185 -2.57 -41.12 27.04
C ASN A 185 -1.22 -40.61 27.54
N GLY A 186 -1.24 -39.75 28.56
CA GLY A 186 -0.04 -39.18 29.17
C GLY A 186 0.54 -37.97 28.44
N ASN A 187 -0.09 -37.51 27.36
CA ASN A 187 0.31 -36.29 26.66
C ASN A 187 -0.33 -35.03 27.24
N ARG A 188 0.09 -33.88 26.70
CA ARG A 188 -0.20 -32.51 27.14
C ARG A 188 -1.68 -32.24 27.44
N PHE A 189 -2.56 -32.31 26.44
CA PHE A 189 -4.00 -32.06 26.61
C PHE A 189 -4.67 -33.12 27.48
N ASN A 190 -4.21 -34.37 27.37
CA ASN A 190 -4.78 -35.48 28.14
C ASN A 190 -4.62 -35.27 29.65
N ILE A 191 -3.41 -34.93 30.11
CA ILE A 191 -3.13 -34.70 31.53
C ILE A 191 -3.74 -33.38 32.01
N ALA A 192 -3.58 -32.30 31.24
CA ALA A 192 -3.99 -30.97 31.68
C ALA A 192 -5.52 -30.84 31.81
N ILE A 193 -6.27 -31.38 30.85
CA ILE A 193 -7.70 -31.12 30.66
C ILE A 193 -8.52 -32.42 30.59
N GLU A 194 -8.20 -33.31 29.65
CA GLU A 194 -9.08 -34.44 29.30
C GLU A 194 -9.41 -35.36 30.48
N ARG A 195 -8.39 -35.78 31.26
CA ARG A 195 -8.58 -36.65 32.43
C ARG A 195 -9.50 -36.00 33.47
N GLY A 196 -9.34 -34.70 33.71
CA GLY A 196 -10.19 -33.94 34.62
C GLY A 196 -11.65 -33.89 34.15
N LEU A 197 -11.87 -33.70 32.85
CA LEU A 197 -13.22 -33.74 32.27
C LEU A 197 -13.86 -35.14 32.38
N GLN A 198 -13.07 -36.21 32.26
CA GLN A 198 -13.55 -37.58 32.37
C GLN A 198 -14.08 -37.95 33.76
N GLU A 199 -13.72 -37.19 34.82
CA GLU A 199 -14.23 -37.42 36.18
C GLU A 199 -15.74 -37.15 36.31
N THR A 200 -16.31 -36.28 35.46
CA THR A 200 -17.72 -35.85 35.55
C THR A 200 -18.54 -36.31 34.35
N LEU A 201 -19.86 -36.47 34.53
CA LEU A 201 -20.77 -36.77 33.41
C LEU A 201 -20.76 -35.65 32.36
N ARG A 202 -20.88 -34.40 32.82
CA ARG A 202 -20.89 -33.21 31.96
C ARG A 202 -19.60 -33.08 31.13
N GLY A 203 -18.44 -33.39 31.70
CA GLY A 203 -17.16 -33.32 30.99
C GLY A 203 -17.02 -34.39 29.91
N ARG A 204 -17.54 -35.61 30.14
CA ARG A 204 -17.61 -36.66 29.11
C ARG A 204 -18.55 -36.28 27.96
N GLU A 205 -19.70 -35.68 28.25
CA GLU A 205 -20.62 -35.16 27.23
C GLU A 205 -19.98 -34.05 26.41
N PHE A 206 -19.30 -33.09 27.08
CA PHE A 206 -18.57 -32.01 26.40
C PHE A 206 -17.53 -32.56 25.42
N LEU A 207 -16.70 -33.52 25.85
CA LEU A 207 -15.70 -34.16 24.98
C LEU A 207 -16.33 -34.81 23.74
N SER A 208 -17.45 -35.51 23.91
CA SER A 208 -18.21 -36.09 22.79
C SER A 208 -18.73 -35.02 21.82
N GLN A 209 -19.19 -33.88 22.34
CA GLN A 209 -19.72 -32.78 21.52
C GLN A 209 -18.60 -32.10 20.72
N VAL A 210 -17.51 -31.68 21.37
CA VAL A 210 -16.41 -30.99 20.68
C VAL A 210 -15.70 -31.88 19.67
N SER A 211 -15.66 -33.20 19.90
CA SER A 211 -15.02 -34.14 18.97
C SER A 211 -15.69 -34.24 17.59
N THR A 212 -16.97 -33.85 17.49
CA THR A 212 -17.76 -33.97 16.26
C THR A 212 -18.17 -32.61 15.68
N ALA A 213 -18.08 -31.54 16.47
CA ALA A 213 -18.54 -30.19 16.11
C ALA A 213 -18.01 -29.70 14.76
N TYR A 214 -16.70 -29.80 14.50
CA TYR A 214 -16.08 -29.36 13.24
C TYR A 214 -16.69 -30.04 12.00
N ALA A 215 -16.97 -31.34 12.09
CA ALA A 215 -17.47 -32.13 10.97
C ALA A 215 -18.97 -31.92 10.72
N LEU A 216 -19.73 -31.57 11.77
CA LEU A 216 -21.20 -31.49 11.72
C LEU A 216 -21.72 -30.07 11.45
N THR A 217 -20.93 -29.04 11.70
CA THR A 217 -21.40 -27.64 11.63
C THR A 217 -20.75 -26.87 10.50
N SER A 218 -21.51 -26.01 9.82
CA SER A 218 -20.97 -25.00 8.92
C SER A 218 -20.39 -23.80 9.70
N ILE A 219 -19.68 -22.90 9.01
CA ILE A 219 -19.19 -21.64 9.60
C ILE A 219 -20.36 -20.81 10.18
N ASP A 220 -21.46 -20.68 9.43
CA ASP A 220 -22.62 -19.88 9.85
C ASP A 220 -23.34 -20.48 11.06
N GLN A 221 -23.43 -21.81 11.13
CA GLN A 221 -24.01 -22.52 12.28
C GLN A 221 -23.14 -22.35 13.53
N GLU A 222 -21.81 -22.42 13.38
CA GLU A 222 -20.89 -22.20 14.49
C GLU A 222 -20.92 -20.74 14.97
N LEU A 223 -21.02 -19.77 14.05
CA LEU A 223 -21.24 -18.37 14.42
C LEU A 223 -22.56 -18.16 15.15
N THR A 224 -23.63 -18.83 14.74
CA THR A 224 -24.93 -18.78 15.43
C THR A 224 -24.81 -19.36 16.83
N TYR A 225 -24.06 -20.46 16.98
CA TYR A 225 -23.77 -21.05 18.29
C TYR A 225 -23.00 -20.06 19.18
N TRP A 226 -21.94 -19.42 18.69
CA TRP A 226 -21.18 -18.42 19.46
C TRP A 226 -22.06 -17.22 19.87
N LYS A 227 -22.91 -16.74 18.97
CA LYS A 227 -23.86 -15.65 19.23
C LYS A 227 -24.88 -16.01 20.32
N SER A 228 -25.26 -17.29 20.45
CA SER A 228 -26.16 -17.75 21.52
C SER A 228 -25.56 -17.62 22.93
N PHE A 229 -24.23 -17.53 23.05
CA PHE A 229 -23.51 -17.26 24.30
C PHE A 229 -23.09 -15.79 24.46
N ASN A 230 -23.62 -14.89 23.62
CA ASN A 230 -23.34 -13.45 23.63
C ASN A 230 -21.85 -13.10 23.42
N PHE A 231 -21.10 -13.92 22.68
CA PHE A 231 -19.75 -13.54 22.30
C PHE A 231 -19.76 -12.41 21.28
N THR A 232 -18.91 -11.41 21.51
CA THR A 232 -18.79 -10.23 20.64
C THR A 232 -17.41 -10.12 20.01
N ARG A 233 -16.39 -10.72 20.64
CA ARG A 233 -15.01 -10.66 20.16
C ARG A 233 -14.22 -11.94 20.45
N PHE A 234 -13.12 -12.11 19.73
CA PHE A 234 -12.06 -13.07 19.95
C PHE A 234 -10.74 -12.28 19.98
N GLU A 235 -10.36 -11.86 21.17
CA GLU A 235 -9.23 -10.96 21.37
C GLU A 235 -8.05 -11.75 21.96
N LEU A 236 -6.92 -11.70 21.28
CA LEU A 236 -5.64 -12.29 21.70
C LEU A 236 -4.88 -11.34 22.66
N GLN A 237 -3.83 -11.85 23.27
CA GLN A 237 -2.98 -11.12 24.19
C GLN A 237 -1.63 -10.79 23.55
N TRP A 238 -0.98 -9.73 24.02
CA TRP A 238 0.35 -9.38 23.57
C TRP A 238 1.40 -10.27 24.25
N GLN A 239 2.39 -10.77 23.50
CA GLN A 239 3.54 -11.51 23.99
C GLN A 239 4.77 -11.17 23.15
N ASN A 240 5.94 -11.08 23.79
CA ASN A 240 7.21 -10.93 23.09
C ASN A 240 7.94 -12.26 22.84
N ARG A 241 7.17 -13.33 22.71
CA ARG A 241 7.68 -14.64 22.34
C ARG A 241 7.98 -14.71 20.84
N TRP A 242 7.04 -14.25 20.02
CA TRP A 242 7.08 -14.30 18.57
C TRP A 242 6.50 -13.02 17.97
N GLN A 243 7.25 -12.40 17.06
CA GLN A 243 6.77 -11.31 16.24
C GLN A 243 6.11 -11.94 15.02
N ALA A 244 4.81 -11.74 14.86
CA ALA A 244 4.10 -12.24 13.69
C ALA A 244 4.73 -11.69 12.40
N GLY A 245 4.85 -12.54 11.37
CA GLY A 245 5.27 -12.10 10.05
C GLY A 245 4.20 -11.23 9.37
N ILE A 246 4.56 -10.50 8.33
CA ILE A 246 3.61 -9.73 7.52
C ILE A 246 3.95 -9.87 6.04
N SER A 247 2.93 -9.92 5.19
CA SER A 247 3.01 -9.70 3.76
C SER A 247 1.82 -8.86 3.34
N GLU A 248 2.08 -7.62 2.92
CA GLU A 248 1.05 -6.69 2.50
C GLU A 248 1.31 -6.23 1.07
N THR A 249 0.28 -6.34 0.23
CA THR A 249 0.36 -6.08 -1.21
C THR A 249 -0.68 -5.06 -1.67
N ILE A 250 -0.39 -4.39 -2.79
CA ILE A 250 -1.31 -3.49 -3.48
C ILE A 250 -1.29 -3.78 -4.98
N LEU A 251 -2.41 -3.58 -5.64
CA LEU A 251 -2.51 -3.74 -7.09
C LEU A 251 -2.17 -2.42 -7.78
N ILE A 252 -1.33 -2.45 -8.82
CA ILE A 252 -1.16 -1.33 -9.74
C ILE A 252 -1.86 -1.67 -11.05
N GLU A 253 -2.75 -0.78 -11.48
CA GLU A 253 -3.57 -0.90 -12.67
C GLU A 253 -3.09 0.10 -13.74
N ASN A 254 -2.85 -0.39 -14.96
CA ASN A 254 -2.49 0.44 -16.11
C ASN A 254 -3.74 0.89 -16.90
N ALA A 255 -3.56 1.69 -17.95
CA ALA A 255 -4.66 2.23 -18.76
C ALA A 255 -5.55 1.18 -19.46
N PHE A 256 -5.12 -0.08 -19.54
CA PHE A 256 -5.86 -1.17 -20.19
C PHE A 256 -6.58 -2.06 -19.16
N GLY A 257 -6.48 -1.72 -17.87
CA GLY A 257 -7.06 -2.49 -16.77
C GLY A 257 -6.22 -3.71 -16.38
N MET A 258 -4.98 -3.83 -16.88
CA MET A 258 -4.08 -4.90 -16.45
C MET A 258 -3.55 -4.58 -15.06
N GLN A 259 -3.64 -5.56 -14.16
CA GLN A 259 -3.26 -5.42 -12.76
C GLN A 259 -1.96 -6.17 -12.49
N GLN A 260 -1.02 -5.49 -11.83
CA GLN A 260 0.22 -6.06 -11.32
C GLN A 260 0.27 -5.92 -9.81
N GLU A 261 0.56 -7.01 -9.09
CA GLU A 261 0.73 -6.97 -7.65
C GLU A 261 2.12 -6.46 -7.24
N ILE A 262 2.15 -5.48 -6.34
CA ILE A 262 3.36 -4.97 -5.70
C ILE A 262 3.28 -5.22 -4.21
N THR A 263 4.39 -5.70 -3.63
CA THR A 263 4.51 -5.87 -2.18
C THR A 263 4.92 -4.54 -1.55
N LEU A 264 4.09 -4.03 -0.64
CA LEU A 264 4.34 -2.81 0.12
C LEU A 264 5.33 -3.05 1.27
N LYS A 265 5.18 -4.17 1.95
CA LYS A 265 6.05 -4.60 3.05
C LYS A 265 5.96 -6.12 3.21
N ALA A 266 7.09 -6.74 3.52
CA ALA A 266 7.12 -8.13 3.96
C ALA A 266 8.20 -8.34 5.03
N LEU A 267 7.85 -9.06 6.09
CA LEU A 267 8.77 -9.53 7.11
C LEU A 267 8.42 -10.96 7.49
N ASP A 268 9.45 -11.77 7.70
CA ASP A 268 9.28 -13.10 8.26
C ASP A 268 8.95 -13.03 9.75
N GLN A 269 8.38 -14.12 10.28
CA GLN A 269 8.19 -14.27 11.72
C GLN A 269 9.55 -14.29 12.43
N VAL A 270 9.65 -13.57 13.56
CA VAL A 270 10.88 -13.50 14.36
C VAL A 270 10.64 -14.06 15.75
N VAL A 271 11.62 -14.79 16.30
CA VAL A 271 11.59 -15.24 17.68
C VAL A 271 12.07 -14.12 18.59
N GLY A 272 11.26 -13.76 19.58
CA GLY A 272 11.59 -12.75 20.58
C GLY A 272 12.29 -13.33 21.81
N PRO A 273 12.46 -12.53 22.87
CA PRO A 273 13.22 -12.88 24.08
C PRO A 273 12.42 -13.63 25.16
N TRP A 274 11.08 -13.69 25.06
CA TRP A 274 10.19 -14.46 25.95
C TRP A 274 10.09 -13.92 27.39
N SER A 275 10.45 -12.67 27.64
CA SER A 275 10.34 -12.06 28.98
C SER A 275 8.87 -11.92 29.44
N SER A 276 7.91 -11.73 28.52
CA SER A 276 6.47 -11.68 28.85
C SER A 276 5.92 -13.00 29.40
N GLN A 277 6.63 -14.12 29.26
CA GLN A 277 6.21 -15.40 29.87
C GLN A 277 6.29 -15.41 31.40
N ALA A 278 6.93 -14.42 32.02
CA ALA A 278 6.84 -14.22 33.46
C ALA A 278 5.45 -13.72 33.88
N LEU A 279 4.77 -12.97 33.00
CA LEU A 279 3.47 -12.36 33.27
C LEU A 279 2.30 -13.32 33.04
N PHE A 280 2.32 -14.06 31.92
CA PHE A 280 1.38 -15.15 31.68
C PHE A 280 1.95 -16.26 30.79
N TRP A 281 1.37 -17.45 30.92
CA TRP A 281 1.63 -18.59 30.04
C TRP A 281 0.57 -18.71 28.96
N ILE A 282 1.03 -19.09 27.77
CA ILE A 282 0.13 -19.55 26.70
C ILE A 282 -0.24 -21.03 26.92
N PRO A 283 -1.28 -21.56 26.25
CA PRO A 283 -1.79 -22.91 26.52
C PRO A 283 -0.75 -24.02 26.31
N LEU A 284 0.19 -23.81 25.38
CA LEU A 284 1.32 -24.72 25.17
C LEU A 284 2.14 -24.93 26.45
N GLN A 285 2.44 -23.86 27.18
CA GLN A 285 3.24 -23.95 28.41
C GLN A 285 2.40 -24.50 29.55
N ASP A 286 1.15 -24.06 29.69
CA ASP A 286 0.22 -24.61 30.68
C ASP A 286 0.11 -26.13 30.56
N PHE A 287 -0.14 -26.63 29.34
CA PHE A 287 -0.36 -28.06 29.11
C PHE A 287 0.94 -28.86 29.23
N PHE A 288 2.07 -28.30 28.79
CA PHE A 288 3.37 -28.94 28.95
C PHE A 288 3.74 -29.07 30.43
N ASN A 289 3.59 -28.02 31.22
CA ASN A 289 3.91 -28.04 32.65
C ASN A 289 2.93 -28.92 33.44
N ALA A 290 1.63 -28.86 33.13
CA ALA A 290 0.63 -29.76 33.71
C ALA A 290 0.97 -31.24 33.44
N MET A 291 1.45 -31.56 32.24
CA MET A 291 1.93 -32.90 31.87
C MET A 291 3.13 -33.33 32.72
N GLN A 292 4.16 -32.48 32.83
CA GLN A 292 5.36 -32.77 33.64
C GLN A 292 5.03 -32.97 35.12
N LEU A 293 4.08 -32.19 35.64
CA LEU A 293 3.64 -32.24 37.03
C LEU A 293 2.60 -33.33 37.31
N ASN A 294 2.09 -33.99 36.26
CA ASN A 294 0.96 -34.92 36.34
C ASN A 294 -0.23 -34.34 37.12
N ARG A 295 -0.58 -33.08 36.78
CA ARG A 295 -1.64 -32.27 37.38
C ARG A 295 -2.64 -31.80 36.33
N SER A 296 -3.90 -31.63 36.74
CA SER A 296 -4.93 -30.98 35.93
C SER A 296 -5.00 -29.48 36.23
N LEU A 297 -5.39 -28.70 35.22
CA LEU A 297 -5.69 -27.28 35.34
C LEU A 297 -7.13 -27.03 35.80
N ILE A 298 -8.02 -28.01 35.64
CA ILE A 298 -9.44 -27.87 35.96
C ILE A 298 -9.62 -27.88 37.47
N ARG A 299 -10.17 -26.79 37.99
CA ARG A 299 -10.49 -26.62 39.41
C ARG A 299 -11.50 -27.67 39.87
N GLY A 300 -11.28 -28.20 41.07
CA GLY A 300 -12.18 -29.19 41.69
C GLY A 300 -11.96 -30.64 41.23
N THR A 301 -11.04 -30.90 40.31
CA THR A 301 -10.67 -32.27 39.91
C THR A 301 -9.77 -32.94 40.94
N SER A 302 -9.70 -34.28 40.91
CA SER A 302 -8.86 -35.09 41.81
C SER A 302 -7.35 -34.80 41.72
N ARG A 303 -6.91 -34.05 40.71
CA ARG A 303 -5.51 -33.69 40.43
C ARG A 303 -5.30 -32.20 40.15
N TYR A 304 -6.20 -31.33 40.59
CA TYR A 304 -6.04 -29.88 40.41
C TYR A 304 -4.72 -29.38 41.00
N PHE A 305 -3.93 -28.64 40.20
CA PHE A 305 -2.58 -28.20 40.61
C PHE A 305 -2.57 -27.28 41.85
N GLY A 306 -3.61 -26.47 42.03
CA GLY A 306 -3.72 -25.52 43.14
C GLY A 306 -4.27 -26.11 44.43
N ALA A 307 -4.69 -27.38 44.44
CA ALA A 307 -5.23 -28.04 45.64
C ALA A 307 -4.16 -28.89 46.35
N ASN A 308 -4.19 -28.87 47.68
CA ASN A 308 -3.40 -29.76 48.51
C ASN A 308 -4.18 -31.08 48.72
N ILE A 309 -4.01 -32.02 47.79
CA ILE A 309 -4.82 -33.26 47.74
C ILE A 309 -4.25 -34.34 48.65
N SER A 310 -2.93 -34.53 48.66
CA SER A 310 -2.25 -35.52 49.49
C SER A 310 -0.78 -35.13 49.70
N THR A 311 -0.07 -35.85 50.58
CA THR A 311 1.38 -35.67 50.78
C THR A 311 2.19 -35.86 49.50
N GLN A 312 1.70 -36.67 48.57
CA GLN A 312 2.31 -36.91 47.26
C GLN A 312 1.83 -35.92 46.21
N LEU A 313 0.71 -35.23 46.45
CA LEU A 313 0.11 -34.25 45.56
C LEU A 313 -0.14 -32.90 46.27
N PRO A 314 0.91 -32.19 46.72
CA PRO A 314 0.75 -30.87 47.32
C PRO A 314 0.31 -29.82 46.28
N ALA A 315 -0.24 -28.71 46.78
CA ALA A 315 -0.54 -27.54 45.96
C ALA A 315 0.77 -26.96 45.38
N ILE A 316 0.71 -26.54 44.12
CA ILE A 316 1.87 -26.03 43.39
C ILE A 316 1.77 -24.51 43.28
N ASN A 317 2.73 -23.81 43.85
CA ASN A 317 2.91 -22.38 43.61
C ASN A 317 3.63 -22.20 42.26
N LEU A 318 2.96 -21.57 41.30
CA LEU A 318 3.49 -21.38 39.95
C LEU A 318 4.67 -20.40 39.91
N GLU A 319 4.72 -19.40 40.80
CA GLU A 319 5.83 -18.43 40.90
C GLU A 319 7.12 -19.11 41.40
N THR A 320 6.99 -20.03 42.36
CA THR A 320 8.10 -20.90 42.80
C THR A 320 8.51 -21.87 41.69
N TYR A 321 7.54 -22.51 41.03
CA TYR A 321 7.82 -23.47 39.97
C TYR A 321 8.55 -22.82 38.78
N ARG A 322 8.20 -21.58 38.45
CA ARG A 322 8.87 -20.79 37.40
C ARG A 322 10.25 -20.28 37.81
N GLY A 323 10.57 -20.31 39.11
CA GLY A 323 11.83 -19.80 39.66
C GLY A 323 11.84 -18.28 39.89
N ILE A 324 10.67 -17.64 39.99
CA ILE A 324 10.56 -16.22 40.34
C ILE A 324 10.60 -16.07 41.86
N ALA A 325 9.89 -16.93 42.58
CA ALA A 325 9.95 -17.04 44.04
C ALA A 325 11.00 -18.08 44.47
N SER A 326 11.54 -17.94 45.68
CA SER A 326 12.41 -18.96 46.27
C SER A 326 11.65 -20.27 46.56
N SER A 327 12.39 -21.33 46.89
CA SER A 327 11.84 -22.67 47.14
C SER A 327 10.80 -22.74 48.26
N ASN A 328 10.80 -21.76 49.18
CA ASN A 328 9.81 -21.60 50.25
C ASN A 328 8.61 -20.72 49.86
N GLY A 329 8.51 -20.27 48.61
CA GLY A 329 7.43 -19.39 48.12
C GLY A 329 7.62 -17.90 48.39
N SER A 330 8.78 -17.47 48.91
CA SER A 330 9.04 -16.04 49.16
C SER A 330 9.49 -15.32 47.89
N LEU A 331 8.87 -14.18 47.60
CA LEU A 331 9.36 -13.19 46.63
C LEU A 331 10.22 -12.15 47.34
N THR A 332 11.15 -11.52 46.63
CA THR A 332 11.99 -10.43 47.15
C THR A 332 12.13 -9.31 46.12
N GLY A 333 12.59 -8.13 46.55
CA GLY A 333 12.91 -7.02 45.66
C GLY A 333 11.72 -6.51 44.84
N ILE A 334 11.95 -6.22 43.56
CA ILE A 334 10.91 -5.70 42.67
C ILE A 334 9.84 -6.76 42.34
N ALA A 335 10.19 -8.05 42.35
CA ALA A 335 9.22 -9.12 42.11
C ALA A 335 8.14 -9.16 43.20
N GLN A 336 8.55 -9.02 44.47
CA GLN A 336 7.59 -8.93 45.58
C GLN A 336 6.72 -7.68 45.48
N LEU A 337 7.32 -6.56 45.09
CA LEU A 337 6.62 -5.30 44.94
C LEU A 337 5.57 -5.35 43.81
N PHE A 338 5.91 -5.93 42.67
CA PHE A 338 4.97 -6.14 41.57
C PHE A 338 3.84 -7.08 41.97
N HIS A 339 4.16 -8.22 42.60
CA HIS A 339 3.17 -9.17 43.09
C HIS A 339 2.14 -8.50 44.01
N THR A 340 2.61 -7.69 44.96
CA THR A 340 1.76 -7.07 45.97
C THR A 340 0.92 -5.91 45.45
N GLN A 341 1.41 -5.16 44.46
CA GLN A 341 0.71 -3.97 43.96
C GLN A 341 -0.12 -4.23 42.69
N ILE A 342 0.33 -5.14 41.82
CA ILE A 342 -0.33 -5.44 40.54
C ILE A 342 -1.00 -6.81 40.60
N GLY A 343 -0.25 -7.85 40.95
CA GLY A 343 -0.78 -9.20 41.10
C GLY A 343 0.26 -10.30 40.87
N PRO A 344 -0.11 -11.55 41.16
CA PRO A 344 0.80 -12.68 41.06
C PRO A 344 1.25 -12.90 39.61
N TYR A 345 2.52 -13.29 39.46
CA TYR A 345 3.07 -13.67 38.17
C TYR A 345 2.31 -14.87 37.60
N LEU A 346 2.35 -15.02 36.26
CA LEU A 346 1.59 -16.01 35.50
C LEU A 346 0.06 -15.82 35.50
N SER A 347 -0.43 -14.73 36.07
CA SER A 347 -1.86 -14.37 36.14
C SER A 347 -2.13 -12.93 35.68
N ILE A 348 -1.20 -12.34 34.91
CA ILE A 348 -1.31 -10.97 34.39
C ILE A 348 -1.73 -11.03 32.92
N ASP A 349 -2.92 -10.52 32.61
CA ASP A 349 -3.38 -10.44 31.23
C ASP A 349 -2.81 -9.19 30.55
N ILE A 350 -2.29 -9.33 29.32
CA ILE A 350 -1.69 -8.22 28.55
C ILE A 350 -2.56 -7.94 27.32
N ARG A 351 -3.19 -6.77 27.29
CA ARG A 351 -4.11 -6.38 26.20
C ARG A 351 -3.65 -5.10 25.52
N MET A 352 -3.91 -5.01 24.21
CA MET A 352 -3.60 -3.82 23.44
C MET A 352 -4.68 -2.76 23.66
N VAL A 353 -4.26 -1.53 23.93
CA VAL A 353 -5.17 -0.39 23.98
C VAL A 353 -5.23 0.24 22.59
N PRO A 354 -6.42 0.35 21.97
CA PRO A 354 -6.54 0.98 20.67
C PRO A 354 -6.23 2.48 20.75
N ILE A 355 -5.68 3.03 19.67
CA ILE A 355 -5.46 4.48 19.55
C ILE A 355 -6.83 5.19 19.62
N PRO A 356 -7.02 6.17 20.52
CA PRO A 356 -8.25 6.96 20.57
C PRO A 356 -8.55 7.61 19.22
N SER A 357 -9.79 7.51 18.74
CA SER A 357 -10.19 8.04 17.43
C SER A 357 -9.95 9.54 17.31
N GLU A 358 -10.20 10.31 18.38
CA GLU A 358 -9.96 11.76 18.41
C GLU A 358 -8.48 12.11 18.31
N LEU A 359 -7.60 11.34 18.96
CA LEU A 359 -6.15 11.52 18.85
C LEU A 359 -5.67 11.26 17.41
N LEU A 360 -6.16 10.17 16.80
CA LEU A 360 -5.82 9.82 15.42
C LEU A 360 -6.31 10.86 14.41
N LEU A 361 -7.53 11.35 14.57
CA LEU A 361 -8.11 12.42 13.75
C LEU A 361 -7.34 13.74 13.91
N ALA A 362 -7.03 14.13 15.15
CA ALA A 362 -6.25 15.34 15.43
C ALA A 362 -4.86 15.27 14.79
N TYR A 363 -4.17 14.13 14.92
CA TYR A 363 -2.86 13.93 14.30
C TYR A 363 -2.93 14.01 12.76
N ASN A 364 -3.90 13.33 12.14
CA ASN A 364 -4.08 13.37 10.68
C ASN A 364 -4.40 14.78 10.17
N LEU A 365 -5.30 15.52 10.85
CA LEU A 365 -5.63 16.90 10.52
C LEU A 365 -4.44 17.84 10.71
N PHE A 366 -3.67 17.64 11.78
CA PHE A 366 -2.44 18.39 12.03
C PHE A 366 -1.43 18.20 10.89
N ILE A 367 -1.11 16.96 10.51
CA ILE A 367 -0.16 16.66 9.42
C ILE A 367 -0.64 17.28 8.10
N LYS A 368 -1.92 17.12 7.76
CA LYS A 368 -2.52 17.70 6.56
C LYS A 368 -2.40 19.22 6.55
N SER A 369 -2.78 19.88 7.66
CA SER A 369 -2.72 21.34 7.79
C SER A 369 -1.29 21.86 7.73
N LEU A 370 -0.37 21.21 8.45
CA LEU A 370 1.05 21.53 8.47
C LEU A 370 1.63 21.55 7.06
N TYR A 371 1.48 20.46 6.31
CA TYR A 371 2.07 20.39 4.96
C TYR A 371 1.38 21.28 3.94
N SER A 372 0.08 21.54 4.07
CA SER A 372 -0.63 22.47 3.18
C SER A 372 -0.04 23.88 3.22
N GLN A 373 0.45 24.31 4.39
CA GLN A 373 1.09 25.62 4.58
C GLN A 373 2.59 25.58 4.24
N LEU A 374 3.31 24.51 4.61
CA LEU A 374 4.74 24.38 4.30
C LEU A 374 5.02 24.31 2.79
N VAL A 375 4.14 23.69 2.00
CA VAL A 375 4.31 23.65 0.54
C VAL A 375 4.13 25.04 -0.09
N ALA A 376 3.40 25.96 0.56
CA ALA A 376 3.28 27.35 0.13
C ALA A 376 4.53 28.19 0.48
N ASP A 377 5.29 27.80 1.50
CA ASP A 377 6.55 28.45 1.91
C ASP A 377 7.75 27.49 1.80
N THR A 378 8.39 27.52 0.63
CA THR A 378 9.56 26.68 0.33
C THR A 378 10.73 26.91 1.30
N GLN A 379 10.90 28.12 1.86
CA GLN A 379 11.97 28.38 2.82
C GLN A 379 11.71 27.65 4.13
N LEU A 380 10.48 27.71 4.61
CA LEU A 380 10.06 27.02 5.84
C LEU A 380 10.15 25.49 5.69
N LEU A 381 9.76 24.95 4.53
CA LEU A 381 9.89 23.52 4.24
C LEU A 381 11.36 23.05 4.21
N ASN A 382 12.25 23.84 3.64
CA ASN A 382 13.70 23.54 3.65
C ASN A 382 14.30 23.65 5.06
N TYR A 383 13.81 24.59 5.88
CA TYR A 383 14.21 24.67 7.28
C TYR A 383 13.78 23.40 8.03
N LEU A 384 12.54 22.96 7.84
CA LEU A 384 12.03 21.72 8.43
C LEU A 384 12.85 20.49 7.99
N SER A 385 13.25 20.40 6.72
CA SER A 385 14.07 19.27 6.24
C SER A 385 15.46 19.24 6.89
N SER A 386 16.02 20.41 7.22
CA SER A 386 17.31 20.52 7.90
C SER A 386 17.26 20.16 9.40
N MET A 387 16.08 20.16 10.02
CA MET A 387 15.93 19.77 11.42
C MET A 387 16.30 18.30 11.60
N GLY A 388 17.23 18.03 12.51
CA GLY A 388 17.60 16.67 12.91
C GLY A 388 16.75 16.16 14.07
N ASP A 389 16.66 14.84 14.20
CA ASP A 389 15.98 14.22 15.34
C ASP A 389 16.90 14.25 16.57
N VAL A 390 16.41 14.74 17.70
CA VAL A 390 17.19 14.88 18.93
C VAL A 390 16.68 13.91 20.00
N SER A 391 17.53 12.99 20.44
CA SER A 391 17.21 12.06 21.52
C SER A 391 17.52 12.65 22.90
N ILE A 392 16.49 12.78 23.73
CA ILE A 392 16.54 13.27 25.12
C ILE A 392 16.10 12.18 26.10
N THR A 393 16.39 12.37 27.39
CA THR A 393 15.93 11.47 28.48
C THR A 393 15.06 12.27 29.46
N PRO A 394 13.73 12.33 29.25
CA PRO A 394 12.85 13.07 30.14
C PRO A 394 12.67 12.31 31.47
N ILE A 395 12.68 13.05 32.57
CA ILE A 395 12.52 12.54 33.94
C ILE A 395 11.39 13.34 34.61
N PRO A 396 10.31 12.68 35.06
CA PRO A 396 9.25 13.34 35.81
C PRO A 396 9.81 14.04 37.06
N SER A 397 9.29 15.22 37.39
CA SER A 397 9.73 16.03 38.54
C SER A 397 9.70 15.24 39.85
N THR A 398 8.68 14.39 40.03
CA THR A 398 8.48 13.52 41.19
C THR A 398 9.47 12.37 41.31
N TRP A 399 10.25 12.08 40.26
CA TRP A 399 11.17 10.93 40.22
C TRP A 399 12.63 11.32 40.40
N SER A 400 12.91 12.60 40.65
CA SER A 400 14.27 13.10 40.83
C SER A 400 15.01 12.47 42.02
N ASN A 401 16.32 12.31 41.89
CA ASN A 401 17.25 11.86 42.95
C ASN A 401 16.98 10.45 43.52
N MET A 402 16.54 9.50 42.69
CA MET A 402 16.32 8.10 43.07
C MET A 402 17.28 7.14 42.34
N THR A 403 17.42 5.91 42.85
CA THR A 403 18.06 4.82 42.09
C THR A 403 16.99 4.01 41.38
N TYR A 404 17.09 3.86 40.07
CA TYR A 404 16.09 3.16 39.24
C TYR A 404 16.47 1.70 39.05
N LEU A 405 15.49 0.80 38.99
CA LEU A 405 15.73 -0.64 38.98
C LEU A 405 15.20 -1.33 37.72
N ALA A 406 14.05 -0.91 37.19
CA ALA A 406 13.46 -1.39 35.94
C ALA A 406 12.26 -0.52 35.53
N GLY A 407 12.01 -0.39 34.22
CA GLY A 407 10.82 0.28 33.65
C GLY A 407 9.81 -0.62 32.97
N ASP A 408 10.11 -1.92 32.93
CA ASP A 408 9.34 -2.95 32.24
C ASP A 408 8.76 -3.92 33.29
N PRO A 409 7.43 -4.15 33.31
CA PRO A 409 6.80 -5.08 34.25
C PRO A 409 7.28 -6.54 34.08
N MET A 410 7.84 -6.91 32.92
CA MET A 410 8.37 -8.24 32.66
C MET A 410 9.67 -8.54 33.41
N CYS A 411 10.39 -7.52 33.87
CA CYS A 411 11.66 -7.68 34.55
C CYS A 411 11.46 -7.95 36.05
N THR A 412 11.85 -9.13 36.51
CA THR A 412 11.60 -9.61 37.89
C THR A 412 12.75 -9.35 38.86
N ALA A 413 13.99 -9.22 38.38
CA ALA A 413 15.17 -9.03 39.24
C ALA A 413 15.50 -7.54 39.47
N GLY A 414 15.52 -6.75 38.40
CA GLY A 414 15.91 -5.34 38.41
C GLY A 414 17.41 -5.13 38.56
N THR A 415 17.97 -4.15 37.86
CA THR A 415 19.39 -3.76 37.96
C THR A 415 19.46 -2.29 38.36
N PRO A 416 20.15 -1.91 39.45
CA PRO A 416 20.21 -0.52 39.88
C PRO A 416 20.99 0.38 38.91
N THR A 417 20.39 1.50 38.52
CA THR A 417 20.97 2.52 37.64
C THR A 417 20.72 3.93 38.19
N SER A 418 21.59 4.88 37.79
CA SER A 418 21.44 6.31 38.08
C SER A 418 20.51 7.03 37.09
N TYR A 419 20.16 6.38 35.98
CA TYR A 419 19.27 6.90 34.95
C TYR A 419 17.96 6.10 34.91
N LEU A 420 16.91 6.77 34.44
CA LEU A 420 15.60 6.16 34.21
C LEU A 420 15.71 5.05 33.17
N GLN A 421 15.16 3.87 33.44
CA GLN A 421 15.25 2.74 32.51
C GLN A 421 14.10 2.72 31.51
N GLN A 422 14.36 2.19 30.33
CA GLN A 422 13.38 2.08 29.25
C GLN A 422 12.09 1.35 29.69
N SER A 423 10.98 1.63 29.01
CA SER A 423 9.71 0.92 29.23
C SER A 423 9.72 -0.45 28.54
N PHE A 424 8.56 -1.11 28.42
CA PHE A 424 8.47 -2.39 27.71
C PHE A 424 8.54 -2.21 26.19
N ASP A 425 9.00 -3.25 25.50
CA ASP A 425 8.81 -3.46 24.05
C ASP A 425 9.02 -4.94 23.70
N PHE A 426 8.81 -5.30 22.43
CA PHE A 426 8.98 -6.67 21.95
C PHE A 426 10.42 -7.21 22.11
N THR A 427 11.44 -6.36 22.04
CA THR A 427 12.85 -6.77 21.97
C THR A 427 13.52 -6.93 23.34
N ILE A 428 12.88 -6.51 24.43
CA ILE A 428 13.47 -6.53 25.77
C ILE A 428 13.53 -7.93 26.38
N ASP A 429 14.72 -8.33 26.80
CA ASP A 429 15.01 -9.59 27.49
C ASP A 429 15.29 -9.44 28.99
N CYS A 430 15.24 -8.20 29.52
CA CYS A 430 15.58 -7.85 30.90
C CYS A 430 17.02 -8.15 31.33
N SER A 431 17.95 -8.39 30.39
CA SER A 431 19.35 -8.70 30.70
C SER A 431 20.21 -7.46 30.96
N HIS A 432 19.94 -6.38 30.22
CA HIS A 432 20.71 -5.13 30.29
C HIS A 432 19.79 -3.91 30.41
N PRO A 433 19.96 -3.06 31.44
CA PRO A 433 19.20 -1.83 31.55
C PRO A 433 19.69 -0.82 30.50
N ASN A 434 18.76 -0.20 29.77
CA ASN A 434 19.02 0.89 28.85
C ASN A 434 18.31 2.17 29.30
N PRO A 435 18.87 3.36 29.02
CA PRO A 435 18.21 4.62 29.37
C PRO A 435 16.87 4.81 28.65
N PHE A 436 15.88 5.34 29.38
CA PHE A 436 14.62 5.79 28.81
C PHE A 436 14.86 7.02 27.92
N THR A 437 14.48 6.91 26.66
CA THR A 437 14.70 7.96 25.66
C THR A 437 13.40 8.34 24.95
N LEU A 438 13.35 9.61 24.56
CA LEU A 438 12.32 10.18 23.70
C LEU A 438 13.00 10.94 22.57
N SER A 439 12.56 10.71 21.34
CA SER A 439 13.05 11.43 20.17
C SER A 439 12.17 12.66 19.92
N LEU A 440 12.78 13.85 19.97
CA LEU A 440 12.16 15.08 19.50
C LEU A 440 12.26 15.14 17.97
N SER A 441 11.50 14.27 17.30
CA SER A 441 11.37 14.29 15.85
C SER A 441 10.57 15.50 15.39
N ARG A 442 10.73 15.86 14.12
CA ARG A 442 10.04 17.00 13.48
C ARG A 442 8.54 17.02 13.79
N HIS A 443 7.85 15.91 13.52
CA HIS A 443 6.40 15.82 13.69
C HIS A 443 5.99 15.81 15.17
N ASN A 444 6.69 15.05 16.00
CA ASN A 444 6.37 14.93 17.43
C ASN A 444 6.51 16.28 18.13
N LEU A 445 7.61 16.98 17.85
CA LEU A 445 7.90 18.29 18.40
C LEU A 445 6.84 19.31 18.00
N LEU A 446 6.53 19.43 16.70
CA LEU A 446 5.58 20.42 16.21
C LEU A 446 4.15 20.13 16.70
N PHE A 447 3.76 18.85 16.81
CA PHE A 447 2.47 18.46 17.37
C PHE A 447 2.36 18.83 18.85
N ALA A 448 3.41 18.56 19.64
CA ALA A 448 3.44 18.92 21.05
C ALA A 448 3.43 20.44 21.29
N LEU A 449 4.15 21.20 20.46
CA LEU A 449 4.14 22.67 20.53
C LEU A 449 2.77 23.26 20.16
N ASN A 450 2.10 22.70 19.17
CA ASN A 450 0.73 23.10 18.82
C ASN A 450 -0.24 22.83 19.99
N ALA A 451 -0.10 21.69 20.65
CA ALA A 451 -1.00 21.29 21.73
C ALA A 451 -0.85 22.12 23.02
N LEU A 452 0.35 22.60 23.34
CA LEU A 452 0.61 23.31 24.60
C LEU A 452 0.24 24.80 24.61
N GLN A 453 0.00 25.39 23.44
CA GLN A 453 -0.18 26.84 23.24
C GLN A 453 1.04 27.68 23.74
N PRO A 454 1.34 28.83 23.13
CA PRO A 454 2.51 29.62 23.51
C PRO A 454 2.34 30.27 24.89
N MET A 455 3.26 29.98 25.83
CA MET A 455 3.36 30.64 27.13
C MET A 455 4.79 31.18 27.37
N PRO A 456 4.97 32.35 28.02
CA PRO A 456 6.29 32.89 28.31
C PRO A 456 7.11 31.98 29.24
N ASN A 457 8.41 31.82 28.97
CA ASN A 457 9.41 31.14 29.81
C ASN A 457 9.19 29.63 30.07
N ILE A 458 8.20 28.99 29.45
CA ILE A 458 7.89 27.57 29.71
C ILE A 458 8.99 26.61 29.23
N ASP A 459 9.69 26.95 28.15
CA ASP A 459 10.67 26.09 27.47
C ASP A 459 11.84 25.70 28.39
N LYS A 460 12.31 26.63 29.23
CA LYS A 460 13.38 26.36 30.20
C LYS A 460 12.96 25.37 31.27
N PHE A 461 11.71 25.45 31.73
CA PHE A 461 11.17 24.52 32.72
C PHE A 461 10.91 23.15 32.11
N ILE A 462 10.36 23.08 30.89
CA ILE A 462 10.25 21.82 30.12
C ILE A 462 11.61 21.15 30.02
N CYS A 463 12.63 21.86 29.52
CA CYS A 463 13.94 21.27 29.29
C CYS A 463 14.73 20.98 30.58
N SER A 464 14.34 21.56 31.72
CA SER A 464 14.92 21.22 33.04
C SER A 464 14.57 19.80 33.50
N LEU A 465 13.50 19.20 32.95
CA LEU A 465 13.11 17.81 33.17
C LEU A 465 13.92 16.83 32.31
N THR A 466 14.96 17.29 31.62
CA THR A 466 15.81 16.45 30.75
C THR A 466 17.26 16.52 31.18
N THR A 467 18.04 15.48 30.88
CA THR A 467 19.49 15.50 31.12
C THR A 467 20.27 16.36 30.11
N LYS A 468 19.66 16.66 28.96
CA LYS A 468 20.29 17.37 27.82
C LYS A 468 19.64 18.73 27.58
N LEU A 469 19.84 19.65 28.53
CA LEU A 469 19.19 20.96 28.57
C LEU A 469 19.38 21.78 27.27
N SER A 470 20.61 21.93 26.77
CA SER A 470 20.90 22.75 25.59
C SER A 470 20.23 22.22 24.33
N LEU A 471 20.38 20.92 24.05
CA LEU A 471 19.78 20.28 22.87
C LEU A 471 18.25 20.34 22.88
N CYS A 472 17.63 20.22 24.06
CA CYS A 472 16.19 20.39 24.22
C CYS A 472 15.76 21.83 23.90
N LEU A 473 16.46 22.83 24.43
CA LEU A 473 16.16 24.24 24.19
C LEU A 473 16.32 24.61 22.71
N ASP A 474 17.39 24.15 22.08
CA ASP A 474 17.66 24.38 20.66
C ASP A 474 16.53 23.77 19.81
N SER A 475 16.12 22.55 20.12
CA SER A 475 15.02 21.85 19.41
C SER A 475 13.70 22.60 19.55
N ILE A 476 13.30 22.98 20.77
CA ILE A 476 12.07 23.73 21.00
C ILE A 476 12.11 25.09 20.28
N THR A 477 13.25 25.78 20.30
CA THR A 477 13.42 27.06 19.61
C THR A 477 13.22 26.91 18.11
N SER A 478 13.83 25.89 17.50
CA SER A 478 13.63 25.56 16.08
C SER A 478 12.17 25.20 15.78
N GLY A 479 11.50 24.43 16.63
CA GLY A 479 10.08 24.11 16.46
C GLY A 479 9.16 25.33 16.59
N ARG A 480 9.47 26.25 17.51
CA ARG A 480 8.73 27.52 17.66
C ARG A 480 8.90 28.43 16.45
N PHE A 481 10.10 28.50 15.88
CA PHE A 481 10.32 29.22 14.63
C PHE A 481 9.42 28.71 13.50
N VAL A 482 9.26 27.38 13.39
CA VAL A 482 8.38 26.78 12.38
C VAL A 482 6.90 27.04 12.68
N THR A 483 6.48 26.95 13.95
CA THR A 483 5.06 27.08 14.33
C THR A 483 4.54 28.52 14.40
N GLN A 484 5.42 29.53 14.52
CA GLN A 484 5.04 30.93 14.73
C GLN A 484 4.14 31.51 13.62
N GLY A 485 4.27 31.02 12.39
CA GLY A 485 3.48 31.47 11.23
C GLY A 485 2.38 30.51 10.79
N LEU A 486 2.14 29.42 11.52
CA LEU A 486 1.18 28.40 11.12
C LEU A 486 -0.19 28.66 11.77
N GLU A 487 -1.23 28.62 10.95
CA GLU A 487 -2.61 28.72 11.40
C GLU A 487 -3.28 27.35 11.37
N PHE A 488 -3.81 26.93 12.52
CA PHE A 488 -4.50 25.64 12.65
C PHE A 488 -6.00 25.83 12.76
N SER A 489 -6.77 24.89 12.19
CA SER A 489 -8.23 24.98 12.15
C SER A 489 -8.87 24.93 13.55
N ASN A 490 -10.04 25.56 13.70
CA ASN A 490 -10.82 25.49 14.93
C ASN A 490 -11.19 24.05 15.31
N GLU A 491 -11.38 23.17 14.33
CA GLU A 491 -11.63 21.75 14.54
C GLU A 491 -10.42 21.05 15.19
N LEU A 492 -9.20 21.30 14.71
CA LEU A 492 -8.00 20.74 15.31
C LEU A 492 -7.83 21.23 16.76
N ASN A 493 -8.08 22.51 17.01
CA ASN A 493 -8.02 23.08 18.36
C ASN A 493 -9.06 22.45 19.29
N PHE A 494 -10.28 22.22 18.80
CA PHE A 494 -11.33 21.54 19.55
C PHE A 494 -10.93 20.11 19.94
N LEU A 495 -10.45 19.30 18.98
CA LEU A 495 -9.98 17.94 19.23
C LEU A 495 -8.78 17.91 20.19
N THR A 496 -7.84 18.83 20.03
CA THR A 496 -6.65 18.90 20.90
C THR A 496 -7.04 19.19 22.36
N ASN A 497 -8.11 19.96 22.57
CA ASN A 497 -8.64 20.27 23.90
C ASN A 497 -9.43 19.12 24.55
N SER A 498 -10.00 18.18 23.78
CA SER A 498 -10.75 17.04 24.33
C SER A 498 -9.86 15.86 24.72
N ILE A 499 -8.73 15.67 24.02
CA ILE A 499 -7.78 14.56 24.23
C ILE A 499 -7.33 14.40 25.69
N PRO A 500 -6.96 15.46 26.46
CA PRO A 500 -6.49 15.29 27.84
C PRO A 500 -7.45 14.53 28.75
N ALA A 501 -8.76 14.75 28.62
CA ALA A 501 -9.76 14.05 29.43
C ALA A 501 -9.78 12.55 29.11
N GLN A 502 -9.69 12.19 27.82
CA GLN A 502 -9.68 10.80 27.37
C GLN A 502 -8.41 10.07 27.81
N ILE A 503 -7.25 10.70 27.64
CA ILE A 503 -5.96 10.10 28.05
C ILE A 503 -5.89 9.91 29.56
N LYS A 504 -6.39 10.88 30.35
CA LYS A 504 -6.52 10.74 31.81
C LYS A 504 -7.47 9.60 32.20
N GLN A 505 -8.54 9.35 31.44
CA GLN A 505 -9.45 8.22 31.67
C GLN A 505 -8.80 6.87 31.38
N ILE A 506 -8.03 6.76 30.29
CA ILE A 506 -7.28 5.54 29.92
C ILE A 506 -6.13 5.28 30.91
N LYS A 507 -5.62 6.34 31.57
CA LYS A 507 -4.49 6.30 32.50
C LYS A 507 -3.19 5.80 31.87
N VAL A 508 -2.97 6.14 30.60
CA VAL A 508 -1.71 5.82 29.90
C VAL A 508 -0.56 6.56 30.57
N GLY A 509 0.53 5.84 30.83
CA GLY A 509 1.71 6.42 31.43
C GLY A 509 2.97 5.59 31.20
N ILE A 510 4.00 5.92 31.97
CA ILE A 510 5.22 5.14 32.10
C ILE A 510 5.35 4.68 33.56
N MET A 511 6.04 3.56 33.77
CA MET A 511 6.33 3.08 35.13
C MET A 511 7.82 2.99 35.39
N GLN A 512 8.17 2.97 36.68
CA GLN A 512 9.49 2.57 37.16
C GLN A 512 9.41 1.90 38.52
N TYR A 513 10.30 0.94 38.72
CA TYR A 513 10.76 0.58 40.04
C TYR A 513 11.91 1.49 40.45
N ALA A 514 11.81 2.08 41.63
CA ALA A 514 12.88 2.91 42.17
C ALA A 514 13.11 2.61 43.65
N ASN A 515 14.32 2.90 44.10
CA ASN A 515 14.73 2.89 45.49
C ASN A 515 15.03 4.33 45.91
N ALA A 516 14.29 4.80 46.93
CA ALA A 516 14.57 6.05 47.62
C ALA A 516 14.83 5.75 49.10
N SER A 517 16.05 6.03 49.55
CA SER A 517 16.48 5.86 50.95
C SER A 517 16.25 4.44 51.53
N GLY A 518 16.43 3.40 50.72
CA GLY A 518 16.30 2.00 51.13
C GLY A 518 14.88 1.42 50.98
N LYS A 519 13.89 2.23 50.57
CA LYS A 519 12.52 1.78 50.31
C LYS A 519 12.25 1.68 48.81
N LEU A 520 11.67 0.55 48.40
CA LEU A 520 11.27 0.30 47.03
C LEU A 520 9.88 0.89 46.75
N TYR A 521 9.75 1.52 45.58
CA TYR A 521 8.53 2.11 45.08
C TYR A 521 8.27 1.64 43.65
N LEU A 522 7.01 1.33 43.35
CA LEU A 522 6.53 1.16 41.99
C LEU A 522 5.81 2.46 41.66
N MET A 523 6.44 3.25 40.81
CA MET A 523 5.98 4.58 40.42
C MET A 523 5.30 4.51 39.07
N HIS A 524 4.23 5.27 38.90
CA HIS A 524 3.51 5.43 37.64
C HIS A 524 3.32 6.91 37.36
N GLN A 525 3.72 7.36 36.17
CA GLN A 525 3.59 8.73 35.71
C GLN A 525 2.70 8.73 34.47
N LEU A 526 1.53 9.37 34.58
CA LEU A 526 0.63 9.54 33.43
C LEU A 526 1.25 10.44 32.36
N LEU A 527 0.93 10.21 31.10
CA LEU A 527 1.43 11.04 30.00
C LEU A 527 0.95 12.48 30.11
N LEU A 528 -0.33 12.68 30.44
CA LEU A 528 -0.92 13.99 30.67
C LEU A 528 -1.38 14.13 32.11
N THR A 529 -0.82 15.10 32.82
CA THR A 529 -1.10 15.44 34.22
C THR A 529 -1.50 16.92 34.34
N ASP A 530 -1.50 17.44 35.57
CA ASP A 530 -1.65 18.87 35.83
C ASP A 530 -0.30 19.62 35.77
N ASP A 531 0.82 18.90 35.63
CA ASP A 531 2.15 19.49 35.38
C ASP A 531 2.33 19.77 33.88
N ILE A 532 2.13 21.04 33.52
CA ILE A 532 2.23 21.50 32.13
C ILE A 532 3.61 21.25 31.51
N HIS A 533 4.69 21.19 32.32
CA HIS A 533 6.03 20.96 31.81
C HIS A 533 6.23 19.51 31.37
N TRP A 534 5.66 18.57 32.13
CA TRP A 534 5.66 17.15 31.76
C TRP A 534 4.75 16.87 30.55
N ASN A 535 3.63 17.57 30.47
CA ASN A 535 2.66 17.40 29.38
C ASN A 535 3.27 17.61 27.99
N PHE A 536 4.35 18.39 27.86
CA PHE A 536 5.10 18.51 26.60
C PHE A 536 5.61 17.15 26.10
N PHE A 537 6.28 16.40 26.96
CA PHE A 537 6.75 15.06 26.62
C PHE A 537 5.58 14.10 26.45
N GLY A 538 4.53 14.25 27.27
CA GLY A 538 3.26 13.55 27.09
C GLY A 538 2.71 13.66 25.68
N TRP A 539 2.62 14.88 25.13
CA TRP A 539 2.17 15.11 23.77
C TRP A 539 3.11 14.53 22.70
N CYS A 540 4.42 14.54 22.93
CA CYS A 540 5.36 13.83 22.04
C CYS A 540 5.09 12.31 22.04
N PHE A 541 4.84 11.70 23.21
CA PHE A 541 4.47 10.28 23.30
C PHE A 541 3.13 9.98 22.61
N LEU A 542 2.14 10.89 22.73
CA LEU A 542 0.86 10.75 22.04
C LEU A 542 1.00 10.87 20.52
N ALA A 543 1.89 11.75 20.03
CA ALA A 543 2.22 11.82 18.61
C ALA A 543 2.86 10.51 18.11
N GLU A 544 3.80 9.92 18.87
CA GLU A 544 4.41 8.63 18.54
C GLU A 544 3.40 7.47 18.59
N TRP A 545 2.43 7.52 19.50
CA TRP A 545 1.33 6.56 19.53
C TRP A 545 0.39 6.71 18.32
N ALA A 546 0.02 7.94 17.96
CA ALA A 546 -0.82 8.23 16.80
C ALA A 546 -0.12 7.88 15.47
N ALA A 547 1.19 8.12 15.39
CA ALA A 547 2.04 7.74 14.26
C ALA A 547 2.37 6.24 14.22
N GLY A 548 1.91 5.46 15.21
CA GLY A 548 2.12 4.02 15.27
C GLY A 548 3.57 3.60 15.48
N THR A 549 4.45 4.46 16.00
CA THR A 549 5.85 4.10 16.35
C THR A 549 5.95 3.54 17.77
N ARG A 550 4.94 3.80 18.61
CA ARG A 550 4.73 3.18 19.93
C ARG A 550 3.37 2.50 19.97
N GLU A 551 3.24 1.57 20.90
CA GLU A 551 1.98 0.96 21.26
C GLU A 551 1.69 1.12 22.74
N VAL A 552 0.43 0.96 23.12
CA VAL A 552 0.00 1.04 24.51
C VAL A 552 -0.62 -0.29 24.90
N LEU A 553 -0.15 -0.85 26.01
CA LEU A 553 -0.65 -2.09 26.57
C LEU A 553 -1.21 -1.83 27.97
N THR A 554 -2.25 -2.57 28.32
CA THR A 554 -2.70 -2.72 29.70
C THR A 554 -2.20 -4.04 30.27
N PHE A 555 -1.68 -3.97 31.49
CA PHE A 555 -1.21 -5.10 32.28
C PHE A 555 -2.20 -5.30 33.43
N GLU A 556 -3.08 -6.28 33.29
CA GLU A 556 -4.21 -6.49 34.20
C GLU A 556 -3.89 -7.62 35.19
N GLY A 557 -3.56 -7.25 36.43
CA GLY A 557 -3.33 -8.19 37.52
C GLY A 557 -4.52 -8.37 38.45
N ASP A 558 -4.34 -9.22 39.46
CA ASP A 558 -5.37 -9.54 40.46
C ASP A 558 -5.65 -8.40 41.45
N VAL A 559 -4.68 -7.50 41.65
CA VAL A 559 -4.77 -6.38 42.60
C VAL A 559 -5.07 -5.08 41.88
N ALA A 560 -4.32 -4.78 40.83
CA ALA A 560 -4.47 -3.57 40.05
C ALA A 560 -4.10 -3.78 38.58
N SER A 561 -4.44 -2.80 37.76
CA SER A 561 -4.02 -2.76 36.36
C SER A 561 -3.20 -1.51 36.12
N VAL A 562 -2.19 -1.62 35.26
CA VAL A 562 -1.36 -0.48 34.83
C VAL A 562 -1.38 -0.38 33.32
N VAL A 563 -1.53 0.84 32.80
CA VAL A 563 -1.53 1.10 31.36
C VAL A 563 -0.25 1.83 31.00
N LEU A 564 0.53 1.23 30.11
CA LEU A 564 1.89 1.65 29.80
C LEU A 564 2.04 1.89 28.30
N ILE A 565 2.81 2.90 27.94
CA ILE A 565 3.28 3.10 26.57
C ILE A 565 4.65 2.43 26.37
N SER A 566 4.82 1.75 25.24
CA SER A 566 6.06 1.03 24.90
C SER A 566 7.22 1.99 24.65
N ASN A 567 8.44 1.46 24.48
CA ASN A 567 9.51 2.20 23.81
C ASN A 567 9.16 2.46 22.33
N ALA A 568 9.82 3.45 21.72
CA ALA A 568 9.72 3.66 20.28
C ALA A 568 10.39 2.49 19.56
N TYR A 569 9.63 1.82 18.69
CA TYR A 569 10.15 0.67 17.96
C TYR A 569 11.21 1.12 16.93
N PRO A 570 12.32 0.37 16.78
CA PRO A 570 13.27 0.63 15.71
C PRO A 570 12.64 0.32 14.35
N GLU A 571 13.02 1.11 13.34
CA GLU A 571 12.61 0.91 11.96
C GLU A 571 13.05 -0.46 11.44
N GLN A 572 12.10 -1.25 10.97
CA GLN A 572 12.36 -2.45 10.19
C GLN A 572 12.45 -2.06 8.72
N LYS A 573 13.41 -2.65 8.00
CA LYS A 573 13.66 -2.33 6.59
C LYS A 573 13.22 -3.49 5.72
N TYR A 574 12.36 -3.20 4.75
CA TYR A 574 11.98 -4.12 3.67
C TYR A 574 12.58 -3.65 2.35
N VAL A 575 13.10 -4.55 1.51
CA VAL A 575 13.62 -4.19 0.19
C VAL A 575 12.47 -3.91 -0.77
N ALA A 576 12.16 -2.63 -0.98
CA ALA A 576 11.07 -2.16 -1.83
C ALA A 576 11.33 -2.40 -3.33
N SER A 577 12.61 -2.56 -3.72
CA SER A 577 13.05 -2.70 -5.12
C SER A 577 13.45 -4.13 -5.51
N GLY A 578 13.01 -5.16 -4.76
CA GLY A 578 13.52 -6.53 -4.87
C GLY A 578 12.93 -7.40 -5.99
N ARG A 579 11.84 -6.97 -6.64
CA ARG A 579 11.18 -7.71 -7.73
C ARG A 579 11.54 -7.13 -9.10
N THR A 580 11.46 -7.93 -10.16
CA THR A 580 11.72 -7.47 -11.53
C THR A 580 10.49 -6.78 -12.14
N ILE A 581 10.72 -5.75 -12.96
CA ILE A 581 9.66 -5.07 -13.71
C ILE A 581 9.23 -5.95 -14.90
N GLN A 582 7.93 -6.21 -15.02
CA GLN A 582 7.37 -6.87 -16.21
C GLN A 582 7.48 -5.93 -17.42
N SER A 583 7.86 -6.47 -18.58
CA SER A 583 8.15 -5.66 -19.78
C SER A 583 7.75 -6.34 -21.10
N ALA A 584 6.65 -7.10 -21.08
CA ALA A 584 6.06 -7.70 -22.27
C ALA A 584 5.72 -6.64 -23.36
N THR A 585 5.38 -5.41 -22.97
CA THR A 585 5.03 -4.32 -23.89
C THR A 585 6.19 -3.83 -24.75
N LYS A 586 7.44 -4.23 -24.45
CA LYS A 586 8.59 -3.99 -25.34
C LYS A 586 8.41 -4.61 -26.73
N LEU A 587 7.60 -5.67 -26.85
CA LEU A 587 7.23 -6.26 -28.13
C LEU A 587 6.38 -5.29 -28.97
N VAL A 588 5.41 -4.60 -28.35
CA VAL A 588 4.60 -3.56 -29.01
C VAL A 588 5.49 -2.43 -29.49
N LEU A 589 6.41 -1.94 -28.65
CA LEU A 589 7.40 -0.93 -29.03
C LEU A 589 8.25 -1.37 -30.23
N SER A 590 8.65 -2.64 -30.28
CA SER A 590 9.42 -3.19 -31.41
C SER A 590 8.61 -3.22 -32.71
N LEU A 591 7.32 -3.57 -32.64
CA LEU A 591 6.41 -3.53 -33.80
C LEU A 591 6.19 -2.09 -34.30
N VAL A 592 6.05 -1.12 -33.39
CA VAL A 592 5.97 0.30 -33.76
C VAL A 592 7.26 0.76 -34.44
N ARG A 593 8.44 0.36 -33.93
CA ARG A 593 9.74 0.63 -34.59
C ARG A 593 9.80 0.07 -36.00
N ILE A 594 9.36 -1.17 -36.19
CA ILE A 594 9.29 -1.79 -37.53
C ILE A 594 8.38 -0.97 -38.45
N SER A 595 7.19 -0.56 -37.99
CA SER A 595 6.29 0.29 -38.79
C SER A 595 6.92 1.64 -39.17
N THR A 596 7.68 2.26 -38.27
CA THR A 596 8.42 3.51 -38.57
C THR A 596 9.52 3.27 -39.61
N VAL A 597 10.28 2.18 -39.51
CA VAL A 597 11.32 1.84 -40.49
C VAL A 597 10.70 1.62 -41.87
N VAL A 598 9.59 0.88 -41.96
CA VAL A 598 8.86 0.69 -43.22
C VAL A 598 8.42 2.02 -43.81
N SER A 599 7.81 2.91 -43.00
CA SER A 599 7.46 4.26 -43.45
C SER A 599 8.67 5.03 -43.99
N ILE A 600 9.80 5.03 -43.29
CA ILE A 600 11.03 5.71 -43.74
C ILE A 600 11.51 5.17 -45.09
N VAL A 601 11.55 3.85 -45.27
CA VAL A 601 11.97 3.23 -46.54
C VAL A 601 11.04 3.67 -47.67
N VAL A 602 9.72 3.57 -47.49
CA VAL A 602 8.74 3.95 -48.51
C VAL A 602 8.78 5.45 -48.79
N GLY A 603 8.96 6.27 -47.76
CA GLY A 603 9.11 7.72 -47.88
C GLY A 603 10.37 8.10 -48.66
N ALA A 604 11.50 7.44 -48.40
CA ALA A 604 12.75 7.66 -49.14
C ALA A 604 12.59 7.29 -50.62
N ILE A 605 11.97 6.14 -50.93
CA ILE A 605 11.68 5.74 -52.32
C ILE A 605 10.77 6.77 -52.99
N THR A 606 9.68 7.18 -52.32
CA THR A 606 8.74 8.19 -52.85
C THR A 606 9.43 9.53 -53.13
N LEU A 607 10.31 9.99 -52.25
CA LEU A 607 11.08 11.22 -52.43
C LEU A 607 12.06 11.10 -53.61
N LEU A 608 12.78 9.98 -53.74
CA LEU A 608 13.64 9.71 -54.89
C LEU A 608 12.84 9.73 -56.19
N CYS A 609 11.69 9.04 -56.24
CA CYS A 609 10.79 9.03 -57.39
C CYS A 609 10.28 10.44 -57.74
N THR A 610 9.99 11.27 -56.73
CA THR A 610 9.57 12.67 -56.91
C THR A 610 10.67 13.52 -57.54
N VAL A 611 11.93 13.32 -57.13
CA VAL A 611 13.11 14.00 -57.70
C VAL A 611 13.37 13.54 -59.13
N PHE A 612 13.34 12.23 -59.39
CA PHE A 612 13.54 11.67 -60.74
C PHE A 612 12.45 12.12 -61.74
N ALA A 613 11.22 12.34 -61.28
CA ALA A 613 10.10 12.80 -62.10
C ALA A 613 10.18 14.29 -62.50
N LYS A 614 11.23 15.03 -62.12
CA LYS A 614 11.48 16.45 -62.50
C LYS A 614 10.24 17.36 -62.34
N SER A 615 9.51 17.25 -61.23
CA SER A 615 8.28 18.01 -60.90
C SER A 615 7.02 17.68 -61.70
N LYS A 616 6.99 16.59 -62.49
CA LYS A 616 5.75 16.05 -63.08
C LYS A 616 5.03 15.10 -62.10
N VAL A 617 4.68 15.61 -60.93
CA VAL A 617 4.08 14.82 -59.83
C VAL A 617 2.73 15.41 -59.44
N VAL A 618 1.75 14.54 -59.17
CA VAL A 618 0.46 14.98 -58.63
C VAL A 618 0.65 15.29 -57.15
N TRP A 619 1.03 16.54 -56.85
CA TRP A 619 1.39 16.98 -55.49
C TRP A 619 0.31 16.72 -54.43
N GLN A 620 -0.97 16.68 -54.81
CA GLN A 620 -2.08 16.38 -53.90
C GLN A 620 -2.01 14.96 -53.32
N ASN A 621 -1.49 14.00 -54.10
CA ASN A 621 -1.35 12.61 -53.65
C ASN A 621 -0.29 12.47 -52.55
N LEU A 622 0.72 13.35 -52.53
CA LEU A 622 1.78 13.37 -51.51
C LEU A 622 1.22 13.66 -50.10
N PHE A 623 0.16 14.48 -49.98
CA PHE A 623 -0.49 14.77 -48.70
C PHE A 623 -1.24 13.56 -48.11
N TYR A 624 -1.57 12.57 -48.94
CA TYR A 624 -2.20 11.32 -48.48
C TYR A 624 -1.17 10.24 -48.10
N TYR A 625 0.13 10.58 -48.06
CA TYR A 625 1.23 9.66 -47.74
C TYR A 625 0.93 8.72 -46.55
N ASN A 626 0.60 9.27 -45.36
CA ASN A 626 0.36 8.45 -44.16
C ASN A 626 -0.77 7.42 -44.35
N ARG A 627 -1.83 7.80 -45.06
CA ARG A 627 -3.00 6.93 -45.29
C ARG A 627 -2.69 5.82 -46.29
N LEU A 628 -2.02 6.18 -47.39
CA LEU A 628 -1.64 5.24 -48.45
C LEU A 628 -0.59 4.24 -47.94
N VAL A 629 0.47 4.75 -47.29
CA VAL A 629 1.51 3.90 -46.70
C VAL A 629 0.96 3.04 -45.56
N GLY A 630 0.08 3.58 -44.73
CA GLY A 630 -0.63 2.82 -43.71
C GLY A 630 -1.40 1.63 -44.24
N SER A 631 -2.22 1.87 -45.25
CA SER A 631 -3.10 0.85 -45.83
C SER A 631 -2.33 -0.22 -46.61
N ILE A 632 -1.30 0.17 -47.36
CA ILE A 632 -0.66 -0.69 -48.36
C ILE A 632 0.62 -1.33 -47.85
N TRP A 633 1.47 -0.57 -47.16
CA TRP A 633 2.82 -1.00 -46.79
C TRP A 633 2.93 -1.46 -45.35
N ILE A 634 2.24 -0.80 -44.42
CA ILE A 634 2.23 -1.18 -43.00
C ILE A 634 1.16 -2.25 -42.71
N GLY A 635 -0.01 -2.08 -43.31
CA GLY A 635 -1.18 -2.94 -43.08
C GLY A 635 -1.99 -2.52 -41.85
N ARG A 636 -3.30 -2.83 -41.89
CA ARG A 636 -4.28 -2.45 -40.87
C ARG A 636 -3.90 -2.88 -39.43
N PRO A 637 -3.43 -4.12 -39.17
CA PRO A 637 -3.12 -4.54 -37.80
C PRO A 637 -2.00 -3.73 -37.15
N LEU A 638 -0.91 -3.46 -37.88
CA LEU A 638 0.21 -2.67 -37.36
C LEU A 638 -0.14 -1.19 -37.24
N ALA A 639 -0.96 -0.64 -38.15
CA ALA A 639 -1.48 0.71 -38.04
C ALA A 639 -2.42 0.88 -36.81
N LEU A 640 -3.29 -0.10 -36.54
CA LEU A 640 -4.13 -0.13 -35.34
C LEU A 640 -3.28 -0.23 -34.07
N LEU A 641 -2.28 -1.10 -34.05
CA LEU A 641 -1.37 -1.25 -32.91
C LEU A 641 -0.62 0.04 -32.62
N ARG A 642 -0.16 0.74 -33.67
CA ARG A 642 0.50 2.04 -33.56
C ARG A 642 -0.43 3.14 -33.04
N GLY A 643 -1.68 3.19 -33.51
CA GLY A 643 -2.66 4.13 -32.96
C GLY A 643 -3.03 3.80 -31.52
N MET A 644 -3.17 2.50 -31.19
CA MET A 644 -3.49 2.05 -29.84
C MET A 644 -2.36 2.39 -28.85
N SER A 645 -1.09 2.23 -29.24
CA SER A 645 0.03 2.61 -28.36
C SER A 645 0.01 4.11 -28.02
N ALA A 646 -0.48 4.96 -28.92
CA ALA A 646 -0.67 6.38 -28.63
C ALA A 646 -1.86 6.62 -27.69
N ILE A 647 -2.98 5.93 -27.88
CA ILE A 647 -4.15 6.01 -26.97
C ILE A 647 -3.77 5.60 -25.55
N LEU A 648 -3.02 4.50 -25.39
CA LEU A 648 -2.58 4.03 -24.08
C LEU A 648 -1.73 5.07 -23.36
N ILE A 649 -0.84 5.75 -24.10
CA ILE A 649 -0.03 6.85 -23.58
C ILE A 649 -0.89 8.07 -23.21
N LEU A 650 -1.92 8.43 -23.99
CA LEU A 650 -2.87 9.52 -23.68
C LEU A 650 -3.79 9.18 -22.51
N ALA A 651 -3.97 7.90 -22.22
CA ALA A 651 -4.77 7.41 -21.11
C ALA A 651 -3.95 7.12 -19.84
N THR A 652 -2.65 7.44 -19.83
CA THR A 652 -1.74 7.19 -18.69
C THR A 652 -1.31 8.51 -18.04
N SER A 653 -1.27 8.52 -16.71
CA SER A 653 -0.84 9.68 -15.91
C SER A 653 0.62 10.05 -16.12
N GLN A 654 0.94 11.31 -15.81
CA GLN A 654 2.26 11.90 -16.03
C GLN A 654 2.80 12.40 -14.69
N LEU A 655 3.67 11.59 -14.10
CA LEU A 655 4.30 11.89 -12.82
C LEU A 655 5.81 11.80 -12.95
N SER A 656 6.48 12.83 -12.45
CA SER A 656 7.92 12.85 -12.27
C SER A 656 8.27 12.76 -10.79
N LEU A 657 9.42 12.15 -10.52
CA LEU A 657 10.01 12.08 -9.19
C LEU A 657 10.89 13.31 -9.01
N THR A 658 10.63 14.12 -7.98
CA THR A 658 11.49 15.25 -7.62
C THR A 658 12.05 15.05 -6.23
N SER A 659 13.38 15.08 -6.11
CA SER A 659 14.11 15.14 -4.83
C SER A 659 14.69 16.53 -4.67
N THR A 660 14.42 17.18 -3.54
CA THR A 660 14.90 18.54 -3.25
C THR A 660 15.20 18.64 -1.77
N ASN A 661 16.41 19.10 -1.41
CA ASN A 661 16.81 19.43 -0.04
C ASN A 661 16.45 18.36 1.01
N GLY A 662 16.68 17.08 0.71
CA GLY A 662 16.50 15.96 1.65
C GLY A 662 15.08 15.38 1.73
N TYR A 663 14.13 15.84 0.91
CA TYR A 663 12.82 15.22 0.76
C TYR A 663 12.50 14.88 -0.70
N THR A 664 11.64 13.88 -0.89
CA THR A 664 11.18 13.43 -2.21
C THR A 664 9.66 13.44 -2.28
N LYS A 665 9.11 13.86 -3.42
CA LYS A 665 7.67 13.83 -3.72
C LYS A 665 7.39 13.56 -5.20
N PHE A 666 6.16 13.19 -5.50
CA PHE A 666 5.65 13.19 -6.87
C PHE A 666 5.21 14.60 -7.28
N VAL A 667 5.50 14.96 -8.53
CA VAL A 667 5.01 16.20 -9.14
C VAL A 667 4.33 15.83 -10.45
N PHE A 668 3.21 16.50 -10.72
CA PHE A 668 2.55 16.41 -12.01
C PHE A 668 3.41 17.13 -13.06
N ASP A 669 3.87 16.38 -14.07
CA ASP A 669 4.77 16.87 -15.11
C ASP A 669 4.09 16.76 -16.48
N PRO A 670 3.28 17.77 -16.87
CA PRO A 670 2.50 17.71 -18.08
C PRO A 670 3.39 17.65 -19.33
N ARG A 671 3.01 16.81 -20.29
CA ARG A 671 3.73 16.68 -21.56
C ARG A 671 3.80 18.02 -22.29
N PRO A 672 4.96 18.36 -22.87
CA PRO A 672 5.08 19.52 -23.74
C PRO A 672 4.04 19.46 -24.87
N ILE A 673 3.45 20.62 -25.21
CA ILE A 673 2.37 20.74 -26.20
C ILE A 673 2.73 20.08 -27.54
N LEU A 674 3.98 20.25 -27.99
CA LEU A 674 4.46 19.64 -29.23
C LEU A 674 4.47 18.10 -29.16
N GLN A 675 4.83 17.51 -28.03
CA GLN A 675 4.77 16.05 -27.85
C GLN A 675 3.32 15.57 -27.87
N THR A 676 2.40 16.32 -27.24
CA THR A 676 0.96 16.03 -27.30
C THR A 676 0.44 16.03 -28.73
N PHE A 677 0.81 17.01 -29.54
CA PHE A 677 0.43 17.06 -30.96
C PHE A 677 0.90 15.83 -31.74
N VAL A 678 2.13 15.37 -31.47
CA VAL A 678 2.68 14.16 -32.09
C VAL A 678 1.92 12.92 -31.64
N ILE A 679 1.72 12.72 -30.33
CA ILE A 679 1.01 11.54 -29.81
C ILE A 679 -0.43 11.49 -30.33
N VAL A 680 -1.16 12.62 -30.31
CA VAL A 680 -2.53 12.66 -30.85
C VAL A 680 -2.54 12.43 -32.37
N GLY A 681 -1.52 12.94 -33.08
CA GLY A 681 -1.32 12.64 -34.50
C GLY A 681 -1.11 11.15 -34.77
N GLU A 682 -0.48 10.44 -33.84
CA GLU A 682 -0.27 8.99 -33.91
C GLU A 682 -1.53 8.21 -33.51
N ALA A 683 -2.34 8.71 -32.57
CA ALA A 683 -3.65 8.12 -32.28
C ALA A 683 -4.58 8.11 -33.52
N ASN A 684 -4.39 9.06 -34.45
CA ASN A 684 -5.14 9.15 -35.71
C ASN A 684 -4.88 8.00 -36.69
N TRP A 685 -3.88 7.15 -36.49
CA TRP A 685 -3.73 5.93 -37.32
C TRP A 685 -4.97 5.03 -37.25
N ILE A 686 -5.70 5.03 -36.13
CA ILE A 686 -6.98 4.30 -36.01
C ILE A 686 -8.04 4.92 -36.92
N VAL A 687 -8.10 6.26 -37.00
CA VAL A 687 -9.00 6.96 -37.93
C VAL A 687 -8.69 6.57 -39.37
N TYR A 688 -7.42 6.47 -39.77
CA TYR A 688 -7.05 6.04 -41.12
C TYR A 688 -7.52 4.62 -41.44
N VAL A 689 -7.40 3.69 -40.49
CA VAL A 689 -7.88 2.31 -40.66
C VAL A 689 -9.41 2.26 -40.72
N LEU A 690 -10.10 3.01 -39.85
CA LEU A 690 -11.57 3.09 -39.87
C LEU A 690 -12.09 3.66 -41.19
N SER A 691 -11.47 4.72 -41.68
CA SER A 691 -11.81 5.30 -42.98
C SER A 691 -11.59 4.31 -44.12
N ASP A 692 -10.47 3.58 -44.14
CA ASP A 692 -10.19 2.55 -45.15
C ASP A 692 -11.23 1.42 -45.15
N ILE A 693 -11.76 1.05 -43.98
CA ILE A 693 -12.88 0.10 -43.86
C ILE A 693 -14.18 0.73 -44.39
N LEU A 694 -14.45 1.98 -44.05
CA LEU A 694 -15.68 2.68 -44.43
C LEU A 694 -15.75 3.04 -45.92
N VAL A 695 -14.63 3.04 -46.64
CA VAL A 695 -14.60 3.21 -48.10
C VAL A 695 -15.46 2.16 -48.81
N ILE A 696 -15.67 0.98 -48.22
CA ILE A 696 -16.57 -0.06 -48.77
C ILE A 696 -18.02 0.44 -48.87
N ILE A 697 -18.46 1.28 -47.93
CA ILE A 697 -19.84 1.74 -47.80
C ILE A 697 -20.00 3.17 -48.33
N PHE A 698 -19.09 4.08 -47.94
CA PHE A 698 -19.17 5.52 -48.19
C PHE A 698 -18.20 6.00 -49.28
N ARG A 699 -17.89 5.15 -50.26
CA ARG A 699 -16.87 5.35 -51.30
C ARG A 699 -16.89 6.75 -51.92
N ASP A 700 -18.05 7.19 -52.41
CA ASP A 700 -18.18 8.45 -53.16
C ASP A 700 -17.88 9.70 -52.32
N THR A 701 -17.98 9.58 -51.00
CA THR A 701 -17.79 10.69 -50.06
C THR A 701 -16.44 10.66 -49.35
N ALA A 702 -15.59 9.64 -49.60
CA ALA A 702 -14.34 9.46 -48.87
C ALA A 702 -13.36 10.63 -49.02
N ARG A 703 -13.33 11.30 -50.18
CA ARG A 703 -12.50 12.51 -50.36
C ARG A 703 -12.89 13.67 -49.44
N ILE A 704 -14.12 13.67 -48.90
CA ILE A 704 -14.64 14.71 -48.02
C ILE A 704 -14.52 14.27 -46.57
N TYR A 705 -15.09 13.12 -46.19
CA TYR A 705 -15.14 12.71 -44.78
C TYR A 705 -13.77 12.31 -44.24
N ASP A 706 -12.87 11.80 -45.08
CA ASP A 706 -11.61 11.22 -44.64
C ASP A 706 -10.60 12.27 -44.09
N PRO A 707 -10.30 13.38 -44.79
CA PRO A 707 -9.47 14.45 -44.23
C PRO A 707 -10.19 15.22 -43.11
N LEU A 708 -11.51 15.43 -43.22
CA LEU A 708 -12.29 16.19 -42.25
C LEU A 708 -12.36 15.47 -40.90
N SER A 709 -12.60 14.15 -40.92
CA SER A 709 -12.66 13.34 -39.70
C SER A 709 -11.32 13.36 -38.96
N SER A 710 -10.21 13.18 -39.66
CA SER A 710 -8.89 13.22 -39.03
C SER A 710 -8.55 14.58 -38.42
N ALA A 711 -8.94 15.68 -39.06
CA ALA A 711 -8.70 17.03 -38.53
C ALA A 711 -9.56 17.33 -37.29
N ILE A 712 -10.88 17.06 -37.36
CA ILE A 712 -11.82 17.32 -36.25
C ILE A 712 -11.48 16.44 -35.04
N ILE A 713 -11.24 15.14 -35.27
CA ILE A 713 -10.91 14.20 -34.19
C ILE A 713 -9.58 14.57 -33.56
N TRP A 714 -8.55 14.92 -34.36
CA TRP A 714 -7.27 15.37 -33.84
C TRP A 714 -7.43 16.61 -32.95
N CYS A 715 -8.15 17.65 -33.41
CA CYS A 715 -8.41 18.85 -32.61
C CYS A 715 -9.15 18.51 -31.31
N THR A 716 -10.13 17.61 -31.39
CA THR A 716 -10.93 17.17 -30.22
C THR A 716 -10.06 16.45 -29.19
N LEU A 717 -9.22 15.51 -29.65
CA LEU A 717 -8.31 14.77 -28.77
C LEU A 717 -7.22 15.66 -28.17
N VAL A 718 -6.70 16.64 -28.92
CA VAL A 718 -5.79 17.67 -28.39
C VAL A 718 -6.47 18.48 -27.29
N ALA A 719 -7.70 18.96 -27.52
CA ALA A 719 -8.44 19.72 -26.52
C ALA A 719 -8.71 18.88 -25.25
N ILE A 720 -9.10 17.61 -25.42
CA ILE A 720 -9.34 16.68 -24.33
C ILE A 720 -8.07 16.41 -23.49
N GLU A 721 -6.90 16.29 -24.12
CA GLU A 721 -5.64 16.10 -23.41
C GLU A 721 -5.18 17.34 -22.64
N LEU A 722 -5.39 18.53 -23.21
CA LEU A 722 -4.99 19.80 -22.57
C LEU A 722 -5.94 20.23 -21.46
N LEU A 723 -7.25 19.96 -21.60
CA LEU A 723 -8.27 20.40 -20.65
C LEU A 723 -8.52 19.39 -19.52
N ILE A 724 -8.34 18.09 -19.79
CA ILE A 724 -8.68 17.01 -18.88
C ILE A 724 -7.57 15.95 -18.90
N PRO A 725 -6.38 16.24 -18.32
CA PRO A 725 -5.30 15.26 -18.22
C PRO A 725 -5.65 14.13 -17.25
N VAL A 726 -5.02 12.97 -17.43
CA VAL A 726 -5.20 11.81 -16.53
C VAL A 726 -4.30 11.97 -15.31
N ASN A 727 -4.90 11.90 -14.12
CA ASN A 727 -4.20 11.88 -12.84
C ASN A 727 -4.11 10.45 -12.30
N LEU A 728 -3.10 10.19 -11.46
CA LEU A 728 -2.99 8.93 -10.73
C LEU A 728 -3.95 8.96 -9.54
N SER A 729 -4.74 7.90 -9.37
CA SER A 729 -5.62 7.72 -8.22
C SER A 729 -5.21 6.52 -7.38
N ILE A 730 -5.18 6.68 -6.06
CA ILE A 730 -5.02 5.57 -5.12
C ILE A 730 -6.33 5.37 -4.38
N GLU A 731 -6.85 4.15 -4.45
CA GLU A 731 -8.01 3.71 -3.69
C GLU A 731 -7.58 2.61 -2.73
N ILE A 732 -7.74 2.88 -1.45
CA ILE A 732 -7.36 2.00 -0.36
C ILE A 732 -8.63 1.33 0.18
N ASP A 733 -8.61 0.00 0.18
CA ASP A 733 -9.58 -0.86 0.85
C ASP A 733 -8.78 -1.99 1.50
N ARG A 734 -8.19 -1.71 2.67
CA ARG A 734 -7.29 -2.67 3.31
C ARG A 734 -8.07 -3.83 3.90
N GLN A 735 -7.77 -5.03 3.43
CA GLN A 735 -8.28 -6.28 3.96
C GLN A 735 -7.13 -7.15 4.43
N CYS A 736 -7.14 -7.51 5.71
CA CYS A 736 -6.10 -8.34 6.34
C CYS A 736 -6.67 -9.65 6.85
N VAL A 737 -5.87 -10.71 6.74
CA VAL A 737 -6.18 -12.06 7.22
C VAL A 737 -4.96 -12.63 7.94
N GLY A 738 -5.14 -13.13 9.16
CA GLY A 738 -4.07 -13.80 9.89
C GLY A 738 -3.80 -15.20 9.34
N ASN A 739 -2.54 -15.49 9.08
CA ASN A 739 -2.06 -16.86 8.91
C ASN A 739 -1.98 -17.50 10.30
N ASP A 740 -2.63 -18.64 10.50
CA ASP A 740 -2.70 -19.32 11.80
C ASP A 740 -3.02 -18.33 12.96
N MET A 741 -3.97 -17.41 12.74
CA MET A 741 -4.41 -16.35 13.68
C MET A 741 -3.35 -15.29 14.01
N ASP A 742 -2.30 -15.65 14.75
CA ASP A 742 -1.21 -14.77 15.21
C ASP A 742 0.19 -15.24 14.79
N TYR A 743 0.31 -16.23 13.89
CA TYR A 743 1.60 -16.62 13.30
C TYR A 743 2.13 -15.54 12.34
N GLY A 744 1.26 -15.02 11.48
CA GLY A 744 1.59 -14.01 10.47
C GLY A 744 0.36 -13.33 9.91
N LEU A 745 0.56 -12.33 9.06
CA LEU A 745 -0.48 -11.46 8.53
C LEU A 745 -0.36 -11.33 7.01
N PHE A 746 -1.46 -11.56 6.30
CA PHE A 746 -1.59 -11.32 4.86
C PHE A 746 -2.57 -10.18 4.64
N CYS A 747 -2.14 -9.09 3.99
CA CYS A 747 -2.99 -7.94 3.72
C CYS A 747 -3.00 -7.59 2.23
N SER A 748 -4.17 -7.18 1.73
CA SER A 748 -4.31 -6.49 0.44
C SER A 748 -4.81 -5.09 0.71
N SER A 749 -4.07 -4.06 0.27
CA SER A 749 -4.32 -2.67 0.67
C SER A 749 -5.20 -1.88 -0.31
N GLY A 750 -5.45 -2.39 -1.52
CA GLY A 750 -6.29 -1.74 -2.53
C GLY A 750 -5.63 -1.67 -3.91
N ARG A 751 -5.89 -0.56 -4.64
CA ARG A 751 -5.43 -0.35 -6.01
C ARG A 751 -4.87 1.05 -6.29
N VAL A 752 -3.83 1.10 -7.12
CA VAL A 752 -3.22 2.31 -7.67
C VAL A 752 -3.49 2.35 -9.16
N GLN A 753 -4.26 3.32 -9.62
CA GLN A 753 -4.59 3.47 -11.04
C GLN A 753 -3.65 4.50 -11.65
N VAL A 754 -2.66 4.01 -12.40
CA VAL A 754 -1.68 4.86 -13.11
C VAL A 754 -2.27 5.35 -14.44
N GLY A 755 -3.21 4.62 -15.02
CA GLY A 755 -3.94 5.01 -16.21
C GLY A 755 -5.44 4.78 -16.08
N SER A 756 -6.19 5.31 -17.04
CA SER A 756 -7.65 5.30 -17.05
C SER A 756 -8.20 4.43 -18.18
N TYR A 757 -8.83 3.32 -17.80
CA TYR A 757 -9.53 2.44 -18.75
C TYR A 757 -10.70 3.13 -19.44
N SER A 758 -11.43 3.98 -18.71
CA SER A 758 -12.52 4.78 -19.27
C SER A 758 -12.01 5.79 -20.31
N ARG A 759 -10.81 6.37 -20.11
CA ARG A 759 -10.19 7.28 -21.08
C ARG A 759 -9.82 6.58 -22.39
N VAL A 760 -9.34 5.34 -22.34
CA VAL A 760 -9.06 4.54 -23.55
C VAL A 760 -10.34 4.38 -24.38
N TRP A 761 -11.43 3.95 -23.75
CA TRP A 761 -12.72 3.79 -24.44
C TRP A 761 -13.34 5.09 -24.90
N LEU A 762 -13.17 6.17 -24.15
CA LEU A 762 -13.60 7.50 -24.58
C LEU A 762 -12.90 7.92 -25.88
N ILE A 763 -11.57 7.79 -25.93
CA ILE A 763 -10.79 8.16 -27.13
C ILE A 763 -11.18 7.27 -28.32
N LEU A 764 -11.28 5.95 -28.12
CA LEU A 764 -11.72 5.02 -29.16
C LEU A 764 -13.15 5.32 -29.63
N GLY A 765 -14.07 5.62 -28.70
CA GLY A 765 -15.45 5.98 -28.98
C GLY A 765 -15.54 7.25 -29.82
N ILE A 766 -14.78 8.29 -29.47
CA ILE A 766 -14.69 9.53 -30.25
C ILE A 766 -14.19 9.26 -31.67
N GLN A 767 -13.19 8.39 -31.82
CA GLN A 767 -12.67 8.02 -33.15
C GLN A 767 -13.71 7.25 -33.97
N VAL A 768 -14.31 6.20 -33.42
CA VAL A 768 -15.28 5.36 -34.13
C VAL A 768 -16.55 6.13 -34.49
N ILE A 769 -17.17 6.77 -33.49
CA ILE A 769 -18.43 7.52 -33.67
C ILE A 769 -18.17 8.77 -34.51
N GLY A 770 -17.06 9.47 -34.28
CA GLY A 770 -16.70 10.68 -35.01
C GLY A 770 -16.52 10.43 -36.51
N VAL A 771 -15.78 9.39 -36.90
CA VAL A 771 -15.59 9.06 -38.32
C VAL A 771 -16.93 8.66 -38.96
N LEU A 772 -17.73 7.83 -38.28
CA LEU A 772 -19.04 7.40 -38.78
C LEU A 772 -20.01 8.57 -38.99
N LEU A 773 -20.14 9.47 -38.01
CA LEU A 773 -21.02 10.64 -38.11
C LEU A 773 -20.60 11.55 -39.26
N ILE A 774 -19.29 11.81 -39.42
CA ILE A 774 -18.80 12.68 -40.50
C ILE A 774 -19.00 12.02 -41.86
N ALA A 775 -18.82 10.70 -41.99
CA ALA A 775 -19.10 9.95 -43.21
C ALA A 775 -20.59 9.99 -43.59
N VAL A 776 -21.48 9.75 -42.63
CA VAL A 776 -22.93 9.81 -42.82
C VAL A 776 -23.37 11.23 -43.21
N CYS A 777 -22.91 12.26 -42.50
CA CYS A 777 -23.20 13.65 -42.85
C CYS A 777 -22.73 13.97 -44.27
N ALA A 778 -21.49 13.59 -44.64
CA ALA A 778 -20.97 13.81 -45.99
C ALA A 778 -21.85 13.14 -47.07
N SER A 779 -22.40 11.95 -46.79
CA SER A 779 -23.31 11.24 -47.71
C SER A 779 -24.63 11.97 -47.97
N PHE A 780 -25.15 12.74 -47.01
CA PHE A 780 -26.35 13.56 -47.20
C PHE A 780 -26.10 14.81 -48.07
N TYR A 781 -24.86 15.30 -48.13
CA TYR A 781 -24.50 16.50 -48.88
C TYR A 781 -23.92 16.22 -50.28
N HIS A 782 -23.70 14.96 -50.66
CA HIS A 782 -23.08 14.60 -51.93
C HIS A 782 -23.96 13.67 -52.78
N ASN A 783 -24.21 14.05 -54.03
CA ASN A 783 -24.89 13.19 -54.99
C ASN A 783 -23.89 12.16 -55.56
N PRO A 784 -24.27 10.87 -55.69
CA PRO A 784 -23.37 9.81 -56.12
C PRO A 784 -22.85 10.07 -57.54
N SER A 785 -21.53 9.97 -57.74
CA SER A 785 -20.90 10.09 -59.05
C SER A 785 -20.78 8.72 -59.72
N LEU A 786 -21.44 8.56 -60.87
CA LEU A 786 -21.47 7.36 -61.70
C LEU A 786 -20.16 7.17 -62.50
N LEU A 787 -19.01 7.01 -61.82
CA LEU A 787 -17.78 6.58 -62.48
C LEU A 787 -17.23 5.31 -61.84
N SER A 788 -17.66 4.19 -62.40
CA SER A 788 -17.25 2.84 -62.03
C SER A 788 -15.95 2.42 -62.75
N THR A 789 -15.24 1.51 -62.09
CA THR A 789 -14.17 0.61 -62.57
C THR A 789 -12.79 1.21 -62.89
N ARG A 790 -11.84 1.04 -61.95
CA ARG A 790 -10.40 1.08 -62.19
C ARG A 790 -9.79 -0.17 -61.57
N LEU A 791 -9.36 -1.11 -62.41
CA LEU A 791 -9.03 -2.50 -62.01
C LEU A 791 -7.67 -2.67 -61.30
N PHE A 792 -6.92 -1.59 -61.06
CA PHE A 792 -5.50 -1.65 -60.65
C PHE A 792 -5.21 -1.17 -59.22
N LEU A 793 -6.16 -0.48 -58.56
CA LEU A 793 -5.98 0.02 -57.20
C LEU A 793 -7.12 -0.50 -56.33
N SER A 794 -6.79 -1.06 -55.17
CA SER A 794 -7.78 -1.57 -54.21
C SER A 794 -7.95 -0.64 -53.02
N SER A 795 -9.18 -0.44 -52.53
CA SER A 795 -9.49 0.29 -51.30
C SER A 795 -9.14 1.80 -51.34
N THR A 796 -8.52 2.34 -50.29
CA THR A 796 -8.19 3.77 -50.12
C THR A 796 -7.43 4.41 -51.31
N PRO A 797 -6.40 3.78 -51.90
CA PRO A 797 -5.72 4.30 -53.09
C PRO A 797 -6.64 4.63 -54.27
N ASP A 798 -7.66 3.82 -54.54
CA ASP A 798 -8.55 4.03 -55.68
C ASP A 798 -9.41 5.29 -55.53
N VAL A 799 -9.78 5.63 -54.30
CA VAL A 799 -10.66 6.76 -54.02
C VAL A 799 -9.87 8.04 -53.76
N LEU A 800 -8.77 7.98 -53.01
CA LEU A 800 -8.03 9.17 -52.60
C LEU A 800 -7.05 9.70 -53.66
N THR A 801 -6.53 8.84 -54.54
CA THR A 801 -5.53 9.28 -55.53
C THR A 801 -6.16 9.96 -56.73
N LYS A 802 -5.44 10.94 -57.29
CA LYS A 802 -5.78 11.60 -58.55
C LYS A 802 -4.79 11.17 -59.64
N PRO A 803 -5.28 10.87 -60.86
CA PRO A 803 -4.41 10.53 -61.97
C PRO A 803 -3.66 11.76 -62.49
N LEU A 804 -2.47 11.53 -63.05
CA LEU A 804 -1.65 12.54 -63.72
C LEU A 804 -2.28 12.94 -65.06
N HIS A 805 -2.68 11.94 -65.86
CA HIS A 805 -3.46 12.12 -67.08
C HIS A 805 -4.53 11.03 -67.19
N VAL A 806 -5.59 11.31 -67.95
CA VAL A 806 -6.58 10.30 -68.35
C VAL A 806 -6.53 10.23 -69.87
N VAL A 807 -6.01 9.12 -70.40
CA VAL A 807 -5.87 8.88 -71.84
C VAL A 807 -6.76 7.68 -72.18
N ASP A 808 -7.68 7.83 -73.13
CA ASP A 808 -8.64 6.78 -73.55
C ASP A 808 -9.38 6.10 -72.38
N SER A 809 -9.86 6.91 -71.42
CA SER A 809 -10.51 6.45 -70.19
C SER A 809 -9.63 5.62 -69.24
N LYS A 810 -8.32 5.49 -69.52
CA LYS A 810 -7.33 4.86 -68.64
C LYS A 810 -6.55 5.93 -67.86
N PRO A 811 -6.58 5.90 -66.52
CA PRO A 811 -5.79 6.80 -65.70
C PRO A 811 -4.30 6.39 -65.71
N THR A 812 -3.41 7.35 -65.94
CA THR A 812 -1.98 7.20 -65.71
C THR A 812 -1.59 7.90 -64.42
N TYR A 813 -0.70 7.28 -63.64
CA TYR A 813 -0.21 7.80 -62.36
C TYR A 813 1.28 8.10 -62.46
N ASP A 814 1.74 9.12 -61.73
CA ASP A 814 3.17 9.41 -61.63
C ASP A 814 3.89 8.37 -60.76
N LEU A 815 5.21 8.26 -60.94
CA LEU A 815 6.03 7.25 -60.26
C LEU A 815 5.95 7.33 -58.72
N ALA A 816 5.82 8.54 -58.16
CA ALA A 816 5.67 8.72 -56.72
C ALA A 816 4.29 8.21 -56.26
N THR A 817 3.22 8.54 -56.99
CA THR A 817 1.87 8.01 -56.73
C THR A 817 1.83 6.48 -56.85
N CYS A 818 2.47 5.87 -57.85
CA CYS A 818 2.56 4.41 -57.98
C CYS A 818 3.24 3.77 -56.76
N THR A 819 4.36 4.36 -56.31
CA THR A 819 5.08 3.90 -55.11
C THR A 819 4.19 3.94 -53.86
N LEU A 820 3.45 5.03 -53.65
CA LEU A 820 2.52 5.16 -52.52
C LEU A 820 1.40 4.12 -52.55
N CYS A 821 0.99 3.71 -53.75
CA CYS A 821 -0.04 2.69 -53.96
C CYS A 821 0.50 1.25 -53.95
N GLY A 822 1.80 1.04 -53.73
CA GLY A 822 2.41 -0.30 -53.73
C GLY A 822 2.68 -0.88 -55.12
N LEU A 823 2.66 -0.05 -56.17
CA LEU A 823 3.01 -0.42 -57.54
C LEU A 823 4.47 -0.02 -57.80
N LEU A 824 5.36 -1.00 -57.79
CA LEU A 824 6.81 -0.79 -58.00
C LEU A 824 7.21 -1.11 -59.44
N PRO A 825 7.91 -0.21 -60.16
CA PRO A 825 8.40 -0.52 -61.50
C PRO A 825 9.52 -1.58 -61.44
N LEU A 826 9.43 -2.59 -62.30
CA LEU A 826 10.48 -3.57 -62.55
C LEU A 826 11.12 -3.30 -63.93
N PRO A 827 12.37 -3.76 -64.15
CA PRO A 827 12.98 -3.72 -65.48
C PRO A 827 12.10 -4.46 -66.51
N SER A 828 12.04 -3.95 -67.75
CA SER A 828 11.38 -4.60 -68.90
C SER A 828 9.84 -4.51 -68.97
N SER A 829 9.25 -3.35 -68.69
CA SER A 829 7.80 -3.11 -68.80
C SER A 829 6.95 -4.02 -67.91
N TYR A 830 7.42 -4.27 -66.68
CA TYR A 830 6.66 -4.96 -65.65
C TYR A 830 6.53 -4.07 -64.41
N GLN A 831 5.45 -4.23 -63.66
CA GLN A 831 5.19 -3.57 -62.39
C GLN A 831 4.85 -4.65 -61.36
N PHE A 832 5.44 -4.56 -60.17
CA PHE A 832 5.09 -5.42 -59.05
C PHE A 832 3.99 -4.76 -58.22
N ASP A 833 2.86 -5.44 -58.09
CA ASP A 833 1.76 -5.05 -57.20
C ASP A 833 1.95 -5.72 -55.84
N LEU A 834 2.30 -4.90 -54.85
CA LEU A 834 2.50 -5.33 -53.47
C LEU A 834 1.22 -5.90 -52.83
N THR A 835 0.05 -5.36 -53.18
CA THR A 835 -1.23 -5.76 -52.58
C THR A 835 -1.73 -7.09 -53.09
N LEU A 836 -1.59 -7.33 -54.39
CA LEU A 836 -1.96 -8.59 -55.03
C LEU A 836 -0.83 -9.63 -55.00
N TRP A 837 0.39 -9.21 -54.65
CA TRP A 837 1.61 -10.02 -54.73
C TRP A 837 1.82 -10.64 -56.13
N THR A 838 1.58 -9.82 -57.18
CA THR A 838 1.67 -10.25 -58.59
C THR A 838 2.54 -9.30 -59.41
N VAL A 839 3.10 -9.81 -60.50
CA VAL A 839 3.82 -9.01 -61.50
C VAL A 839 2.88 -8.75 -62.67
N LEU A 840 2.54 -7.48 -62.89
CA LEU A 840 1.71 -6.98 -63.96
C LEU A 840 2.59 -6.46 -65.10
N ARG A 841 2.11 -6.53 -66.34
CA ARG A 841 2.81 -5.94 -67.48
C ARG A 841 2.41 -4.47 -67.60
N ASP A 842 3.40 -3.59 -67.62
CA ASP A 842 3.21 -2.16 -67.82
C ASP A 842 2.77 -1.90 -69.26
N HIS A 843 1.55 -1.39 -69.43
CA HIS A 843 1.01 -0.99 -70.72
C HIS A 843 1.00 0.54 -70.81
N THR A 844 2.13 1.18 -70.57
CA THR A 844 2.34 2.55 -71.07
C THR A 844 2.80 2.49 -72.52
N SER A 845 1.94 3.01 -73.39
CA SER A 845 2.15 3.30 -74.81
C SER A 845 3.42 4.10 -75.07
N ASP A 846 4.02 3.85 -76.24
CA ASP A 846 4.99 4.70 -76.94
C ASP A 846 4.74 6.21 -76.82
#